data_AF-A0A935PVK1-F1
#
_entry.id   AF-A0A935PVK1-F1
#
_cell.length_a   1.000
_cell.length_b   1.000
_cell.length_c   1.000
_cell.angle_alpha   90.00
_cell.angle_beta   90.00
_cell.angle_gamma   90.00
#
_symmetry.space_group_name_H-M   'P 1'
#
loop_
_entity.id
_entity.type
_entity.pdbx_description
1 polymer ?
#
loop_
_entity_poly.entity_id
_entity_poly.type
_entity_poly.pdbx_seq_one_letter_code
_entity_poly.pdbx_strand_id
1 'polypeptide(L)'
;MDRSLPDHAVRAFSQQTALFALLKTGIPTAAPETAWRALTEAAARTLGVRRASIWFLGAKDTQLVLADLFDRTTGTHESGEVLGAERYPAYFHALRWSRAIVAPDAATDPRTGEFAGHYLEAHGIVSMLDAGIWHEGKARGVLCLESVGQRRDWQADEQQFAGSVADLAAATLVHDQLRAMEARLRQTEALYASAIKAGADLTFIVRLRDRRILHVNDSFERYSGYRVEDVVGRTSDEVALWVDPARRDEWYRLLERESAVRDFEATFHTRSGEMRTFQMAGDRFDLMGEPAVVIALRDVTHGRKNSSSVERIAGALSRETGAAFFPALVEHLACALDADMVFIAEIDSASPRLMRTVAVRERGALAANFTFVLRDSPCARVLEKGSCILTKGAAERFPLDAGLASLAVEAYVSIALRDAHGGAFGVLAALFRRPLEDTGFAEGLLRVFAARAAAELERDHHLRALEHQAHHDALTGLPNRFLLKKSLEELSAEGGKGLAGALLLVDLDRFKEINDTLGHPVGDQLLCAVGERLRETALLRGGWIARLGGDEFAVWYPGVGEPAAADLAAGELLEALARPAQVEGLRLEVGASVGIALAPRHAQSASGLLRCADVAMYAAKDRGSGRGFYDATQDPYSTERLTLLSELGRAVRGDELRLAYQPRVAIADGSLRGVEALVRWQHPRLGLLAPGRFVPLAELSDVIRSLTRWVLDAALAQQAAWRATGRSVPVSVNFSARHLMDEACADHIERSLAAHGCDPACLEIEITESALIADPERAAATLERIRALGVRIAVDDFGTGYSSLAHLRRLPLHTLKIDVSFVSHMLASAADRAIVASTIHLAHDLGFAAVAEGIEDGATLAALAEMGCDEGQGFHLGEPMTPAALENWLAKNGDR
;
A
#
# COMPACT_ATOMS: atom_id res chain seq x y z
N MET A 1 23.19 -13.68 -34.19
CA MET A 1 23.17 -12.23 -34.42
C MET A 1 21.80 -11.74 -33.98
N ASP A 2 21.80 -10.65 -33.21
CA ASP A 2 20.69 -9.92 -32.59
C ASP A 2 19.58 -10.69 -31.86
N ARG A 3 19.68 -10.75 -30.53
CA ARG A 3 18.59 -11.05 -29.59
C ARG A 3 18.28 -9.79 -28.79
N SER A 4 17.41 -8.93 -29.32
CA SER A 4 16.77 -7.89 -28.50
C SER A 4 15.70 -8.54 -27.62
N LEU A 5 15.72 -8.23 -26.32
CA LEU A 5 14.63 -8.53 -25.39
C LEU A 5 13.33 -7.86 -25.91
N PRO A 6 12.14 -8.45 -25.67
CA PRO A 6 10.88 -7.80 -26.05
C PRO A 6 10.75 -6.43 -25.36
N ASP A 7 10.31 -5.41 -26.10
CA ASP A 7 10.33 -4.00 -25.67
C ASP A 7 9.72 -3.75 -24.29
N HIS A 8 8.69 -4.51 -23.89
CA HIS A 8 8.10 -4.44 -22.55
C HIS A 8 9.07 -4.85 -21.43
N ALA A 9 9.83 -5.94 -21.61
CA ALA A 9 10.79 -6.40 -20.59
C ALA A 9 11.97 -5.42 -20.45
N VAL A 10 12.38 -4.80 -21.57
CA VAL A 10 13.41 -3.74 -21.56
C VAL A 10 12.89 -2.49 -20.83
N ARG A 11 11.64 -2.07 -21.10
CA ARG A 11 11.00 -0.94 -20.41
C ARG A 11 10.85 -1.19 -18.91
N ALA A 12 10.27 -2.32 -18.51
CA ALA A 12 10.09 -2.67 -17.11
C ALA A 12 11.43 -2.72 -16.35
N PHE A 13 12.48 -3.29 -16.96
CA PHE A 13 13.81 -3.32 -16.36
C PHE A 13 14.42 -1.92 -16.23
N SER A 14 14.27 -1.06 -17.25
CA SER A 14 14.74 0.33 -17.22
C SER A 14 14.02 1.15 -16.12
N GLN A 15 12.70 1.00 -16.02
CA GLN A 15 11.85 1.62 -14.99
C GLN A 15 12.27 1.19 -13.58
N GLN A 16 12.46 -0.12 -13.36
CA GLN A 16 12.88 -0.66 -12.06
C GLN A 16 14.29 -0.19 -11.67
N THR A 17 15.20 -0.12 -12.65
CA THR A 17 16.56 0.39 -12.44
C THR A 17 16.56 1.87 -12.03
N ALA A 18 15.73 2.69 -12.67
CA ALA A 18 15.60 4.11 -12.36
C ALA A 18 15.05 4.35 -10.95
N LEU A 19 14.01 3.61 -10.54
CA LEU A 19 13.47 3.68 -9.17
C LEU A 19 14.53 3.28 -8.12
N PHE A 20 15.28 2.22 -8.40
CA PHE A 20 16.34 1.77 -7.49
C PHE A 20 17.49 2.78 -7.37
N ALA A 21 17.83 3.46 -8.46
CA ALA A 21 18.83 4.53 -8.45
C ALA A 21 18.38 5.71 -7.56
N LEU A 22 17.13 6.17 -7.71
CA LEU A 22 16.54 7.23 -6.89
C LEU A 22 16.54 6.88 -5.40
N LEU A 23 16.16 5.64 -5.06
CA LEU A 23 16.20 5.17 -3.67
C LEU A 23 17.62 5.12 -3.10
N LYS A 24 18.61 4.66 -3.88
CA LYS A 24 20.03 4.64 -3.48
C LYS A 24 20.60 6.02 -3.23
N THR A 25 20.14 7.04 -3.96
CA THR A 25 20.55 8.43 -3.76
C THR A 25 19.90 9.09 -2.55
N GLY A 26 19.01 8.40 -1.83
CA GLY A 26 18.38 8.93 -0.62
C GLY A 26 17.33 10.00 -0.89
N ILE A 27 16.66 9.96 -2.06
CA ILE A 27 15.65 10.96 -2.45
C ILE A 27 14.55 11.17 -1.39
N PRO A 28 14.04 10.15 -0.68
CA PRO A 28 13.02 10.36 0.36
C PRO A 28 13.47 11.27 1.51
N THR A 29 14.77 11.47 1.72
CA THR A 29 15.32 12.32 2.79
C THR A 29 16.13 13.51 2.28
N ALA A 30 16.16 13.71 0.96
CA ALA A 30 16.86 14.81 0.31
C ALA A 30 16.10 16.15 0.49
N ALA A 31 16.80 17.27 0.27
CA ALA A 31 16.16 18.57 0.24
C ALA A 31 15.16 18.66 -0.94
N PRO A 32 13.98 19.31 -0.78
CA PRO A 32 12.93 19.35 -1.80
C PRO A 32 13.45 19.75 -3.19
N GLU A 33 14.20 20.84 -3.29
CA GLU A 33 14.75 21.36 -4.55
C GLU A 33 15.64 20.35 -5.29
N THR A 34 16.38 19.51 -4.55
CA THR A 34 17.23 18.48 -5.13
C THR A 34 16.40 17.26 -5.54
N ALA A 35 15.41 16.90 -4.72
CA ALA A 35 14.54 15.76 -4.97
C ALA A 35 13.64 15.97 -6.19
N TRP A 36 13.00 17.13 -6.32
CA TRP A 36 12.09 17.41 -7.44
C TRP A 36 12.82 17.29 -8.77
N ARG A 37 14.00 17.91 -8.89
CA ARG A 37 14.85 17.82 -10.07
C ARG A 37 15.23 16.40 -10.44
N ALA A 38 15.64 15.61 -9.45
CA ALA A 38 16.02 14.22 -9.70
C ALA A 38 14.82 13.36 -10.13
N LEU A 39 13.64 13.59 -9.55
CA LEU A 39 12.42 12.86 -9.85
C LEU A 39 11.87 13.21 -11.24
N THR A 40 11.78 14.50 -11.58
CA THR A 40 11.32 14.96 -12.90
C THR A 40 12.28 14.50 -14.01
N GLU A 41 13.59 14.63 -13.79
CA GLU A 41 14.60 14.19 -14.75
C GLU A 41 14.56 12.67 -14.97
N ALA A 42 14.51 11.88 -13.88
CA ALA A 42 14.43 10.43 -13.97
C ALA A 42 13.14 9.98 -14.68
N ALA A 43 12.00 10.59 -14.35
CA ALA A 43 10.73 10.25 -14.98
C ALA A 43 10.72 10.59 -16.47
N ALA A 44 11.19 11.78 -16.84
CA ALA A 44 11.26 12.21 -18.24
C ALA A 44 12.18 11.33 -19.10
N ARG A 45 13.37 11.00 -18.57
CA ARG A 45 14.35 10.19 -19.29
C ARG A 45 13.90 8.74 -19.44
N THR A 46 13.37 8.15 -18.38
CA THR A 46 12.97 6.73 -18.37
C THR A 46 11.75 6.47 -19.26
N LEU A 47 10.71 7.31 -19.19
CA LEU A 47 9.52 7.15 -20.02
C LEU A 47 9.67 7.75 -21.42
N GLY A 48 10.75 8.51 -21.64
CA GLY A 48 11.01 9.15 -22.91
C GLY A 48 9.95 10.20 -23.28
N VAL A 49 9.41 10.92 -22.29
CA VAL A 49 8.45 12.01 -22.49
C VAL A 49 9.18 13.34 -22.76
N ARG A 50 8.50 14.37 -23.25
CA ARG A 50 9.16 15.66 -23.55
C ARG A 50 9.44 16.42 -22.26
N ARG A 51 8.43 16.53 -21.41
CA ARG A 51 8.52 17.25 -20.13
C ARG A 51 7.99 16.37 -19.00
N ALA A 52 8.58 16.54 -17.84
CA ALA A 52 8.05 16.03 -16.59
C ALA A 52 8.04 17.17 -15.57
N SER A 53 6.94 17.32 -14.83
CA SER A 53 6.82 18.39 -13.85
C SER A 53 6.16 17.90 -12.57
N ILE A 54 6.52 18.51 -11.44
CA ILE A 54 5.91 18.29 -10.14
C ILE A 54 5.23 19.59 -9.71
N TRP A 55 3.97 19.48 -9.35
CA TRP A 55 3.14 20.59 -8.88
C TRP A 55 2.58 20.27 -7.50
N PHE A 56 2.50 21.27 -6.62
CA PHE A 56 1.88 21.12 -5.29
C PHE A 56 0.66 22.01 -5.14
N LEU A 57 -0.35 21.49 -4.46
CA LEU A 57 -1.55 22.26 -4.11
C LEU A 57 -1.21 23.29 -3.03
N GLY A 58 -1.62 24.53 -3.25
CA GLY A 58 -1.52 25.60 -2.26
C GLY A 58 -2.46 25.36 -1.07
N ALA A 59 -2.32 26.15 0.00
CA ALA A 59 -3.02 25.93 1.28
C ALA A 59 -4.57 25.89 1.25
N LYS A 60 -5.20 26.35 0.16
CA LYS A 60 -6.66 26.31 -0.05
C LYS A 60 -7.10 25.28 -1.09
N ASP A 61 -6.16 24.51 -1.65
CA ASP A 61 -6.37 23.58 -2.76
C ASP A 61 -7.01 24.22 -4.01
N THR A 62 -6.87 25.55 -4.16
CA THR A 62 -7.40 26.33 -5.29
C THR A 62 -6.33 26.67 -6.33
N GLN A 63 -5.07 26.34 -6.06
CA GLN A 63 -3.94 26.65 -6.93
C GLN A 63 -2.95 25.50 -6.91
N LEU A 64 -2.34 25.22 -8.06
CA LEU A 64 -1.19 24.34 -8.21
C LEU A 64 0.03 25.21 -8.48
N VAL A 65 1.09 25.04 -7.69
CA VAL A 65 2.35 25.75 -7.82
C VAL A 65 3.40 24.79 -8.34
N LEU A 66 4.08 25.17 -9.42
CA LEU A 66 5.15 24.39 -10.02
C LEU A 66 6.37 24.35 -9.11
N ALA A 67 6.70 23.15 -8.64
CA ALA A 67 7.89 22.91 -7.83
C ALA A 67 9.14 22.73 -8.72
N ASP A 68 9.01 21.93 -9.77
CA ASP A 68 10.05 21.73 -10.78
C ASP A 68 9.44 21.21 -12.08
N LEU A 69 9.90 21.72 -13.22
CA LEU A 69 9.61 21.20 -14.56
C LEU A 69 10.94 20.94 -15.26
N PHE A 70 11.14 19.71 -15.74
CA PHE A 70 12.28 19.34 -16.55
C PHE A 70 11.87 19.16 -18.02
N ASP A 71 12.50 19.92 -18.91
CA ASP A 71 12.38 19.73 -20.36
C ASP A 71 13.58 18.94 -20.89
N ARG A 72 13.32 17.77 -21.48
CA ARG A 72 14.37 16.86 -21.94
C ARG A 72 15.11 17.36 -23.18
N THR A 73 14.50 18.22 -23.99
CA THR A 73 15.15 18.77 -25.20
C THR A 73 16.13 19.88 -24.91
N THR A 74 15.80 20.76 -23.96
CA THR A 74 16.70 21.84 -23.54
C THR A 74 17.62 21.41 -22.41
N GLY A 75 17.23 20.40 -21.63
CA GLY A 75 17.91 19.98 -20.40
C GLY A 75 17.76 20.99 -19.27
N THR A 76 16.73 21.85 -19.32
CA THR A 76 16.52 22.94 -18.36
C THR A 76 15.47 22.58 -17.33
N HIS A 77 15.60 23.21 -16.16
CA HIS A 77 14.62 23.15 -15.08
C HIS A 77 13.93 24.51 -14.90
N GLU A 78 12.62 24.50 -14.69
CA GLU A 78 11.78 25.67 -14.44
C GLU A 78 10.95 25.48 -13.16
N SER A 79 10.57 26.57 -12.49
CA SER A 79 9.76 26.54 -11.25
C SER A 79 8.97 27.83 -11.06
N GLY A 80 7.93 27.80 -10.23
CA GLY A 80 7.19 28.99 -9.81
C GLY A 80 5.98 29.40 -10.67
N GLU A 81 5.66 28.66 -11.73
CA GLU A 81 4.39 28.80 -12.44
C GLU A 81 3.19 28.43 -11.54
N VAL A 82 2.04 29.09 -11.72
CA VAL A 82 0.83 28.84 -10.92
C VAL A 82 -0.37 28.62 -11.81
N LEU A 83 -1.08 27.50 -11.60
CA LEU A 83 -2.36 27.20 -12.23
C LEU A 83 -3.49 27.38 -11.21
N GLY A 84 -4.55 28.09 -11.58
CA GLY A 84 -5.69 28.37 -10.72
C GLY A 84 -6.92 27.49 -11.03
N ALA A 85 -7.59 27.03 -9.99
CA ALA A 85 -8.81 26.22 -10.10
C ALA A 85 -9.98 26.98 -10.75
N GLU A 86 -9.98 28.32 -10.71
CA GLU A 86 -10.98 29.14 -11.41
C GLU A 86 -10.93 28.98 -12.93
N ARG A 87 -9.74 28.68 -13.47
CA ARG A 87 -9.52 28.52 -14.91
C ARG A 87 -9.62 27.06 -15.34
N TYR A 88 -9.29 26.14 -14.43
CA TYR A 88 -9.23 24.71 -14.69
C TYR A 88 -10.04 23.90 -13.66
N PRO A 89 -11.37 24.11 -13.53
CA PRO A 89 -12.16 23.47 -12.50
C PRO A 89 -12.32 21.95 -12.68
N ALA A 90 -12.38 21.44 -13.92
CA ALA A 90 -12.59 20.01 -14.18
C ALA A 90 -11.36 19.18 -13.81
N TYR A 91 -10.18 19.69 -14.10
CA TYR A 91 -8.89 19.10 -13.77
C TYR A 91 -8.67 19.07 -12.27
N PHE A 92 -8.89 20.20 -11.58
CA PHE A 92 -8.78 20.25 -10.12
C PHE A 92 -9.79 19.33 -9.43
N HIS A 93 -10.98 19.16 -10.00
CA HIS A 93 -11.94 18.18 -9.50
C HIS A 93 -11.42 16.75 -9.70
N ALA A 94 -10.94 16.40 -10.90
CA ALA A 94 -10.40 15.07 -11.19
C ALA A 94 -9.20 14.72 -10.31
N LEU A 95 -8.30 15.67 -10.08
CA LEU A 95 -7.10 15.51 -9.26
C LEU A 95 -7.41 15.17 -7.80
N ARG A 96 -8.54 15.65 -7.25
CA ARG A 96 -8.95 15.36 -5.86
C ARG A 96 -9.36 13.91 -5.63
N TRP A 97 -9.74 13.18 -6.68
CA TRP A 97 -10.35 11.86 -6.56
C TRP A 97 -9.64 10.77 -7.35
N SER A 98 -8.75 11.14 -8.29
CA SER A 98 -8.07 10.20 -9.17
C SER A 98 -6.62 9.96 -8.74
N ARG A 99 -6.22 8.70 -8.56
CA ARG A 99 -4.82 8.31 -8.33
C ARG A 99 -3.93 8.65 -9.53
N ALA A 100 -4.48 8.55 -10.74
CA ALA A 100 -3.84 9.00 -11.97
C ALA A 100 -4.88 9.52 -12.98
N ILE A 101 -4.51 10.53 -13.76
CA ILE A 101 -5.25 11.02 -14.92
C ILE A 101 -4.45 10.60 -16.15
N VAL A 102 -4.98 9.63 -16.89
CA VAL A 102 -4.36 9.10 -18.09
C VAL A 102 -5.11 9.66 -19.29
N ALA A 103 -4.48 10.56 -20.04
CA ALA A 103 -5.07 11.22 -21.20
C ALA A 103 -4.20 10.96 -22.43
N PRO A 104 -4.49 9.88 -23.21
CA PRO A 104 -3.82 9.63 -24.48
C PRO A 104 -4.02 10.77 -25.48
N ASP A 105 -5.16 11.46 -25.41
CA ASP A 105 -5.40 12.74 -26.10
C ASP A 105 -5.85 13.77 -25.05
N ALA A 106 -4.93 14.66 -24.69
CA ALA A 106 -5.14 15.63 -23.62
C ALA A 106 -6.15 16.73 -23.98
N ALA A 107 -6.35 17.02 -25.27
CA ALA A 107 -7.26 18.06 -25.72
C ALA A 107 -8.72 17.61 -25.69
N THR A 108 -8.97 16.30 -25.89
CA THR A 108 -10.33 15.74 -25.93
C THR A 108 -10.75 15.01 -24.66
N ASP A 109 -9.82 14.70 -23.74
CA ASP A 109 -10.14 14.11 -22.45
C ASP A 109 -10.94 15.09 -21.57
N PRO A 110 -12.10 14.69 -20.99
CA PRO A 110 -12.99 15.58 -20.24
C PRO A 110 -12.34 16.17 -18.97
N ARG A 111 -11.22 15.61 -18.49
CA ARG A 111 -10.51 16.08 -17.29
C ARG A 111 -9.40 17.05 -17.62
N THR A 112 -8.81 16.99 -18.83
CA THR A 112 -7.66 17.83 -19.23
C THR A 112 -7.97 18.77 -20.38
N GLY A 113 -9.09 18.61 -21.08
CA GLY A 113 -9.43 19.38 -22.29
C GLY A 113 -9.55 20.89 -22.09
N GLU A 114 -9.82 21.34 -20.86
CA GLU A 114 -9.81 22.77 -20.50
C GLU A 114 -8.43 23.43 -20.62
N PHE A 115 -7.34 22.64 -20.69
CA PHE A 115 -6.00 23.15 -20.98
C PHE A 115 -5.74 23.45 -22.46
N ALA A 116 -6.58 22.97 -23.39
CA ALA A 116 -6.31 22.96 -24.84
C ALA A 116 -5.81 24.31 -25.39
N GLY A 117 -6.63 25.36 -25.28
CA GLY A 117 -6.32 26.67 -25.89
C GLY A 117 -5.35 27.57 -25.12
N HIS A 118 -4.83 27.15 -23.96
CA HIS A 118 -4.01 28.02 -23.10
C HIS A 118 -2.69 27.41 -22.66
N TYR A 119 -2.66 26.08 -22.45
CA TYR A 119 -1.49 25.39 -21.94
C TYR A 119 -1.03 24.29 -22.90
N LEU A 120 -1.93 23.47 -23.45
CA LEU A 120 -1.55 22.37 -24.36
C LEU A 120 -1.04 22.88 -25.70
N GLU A 121 -1.78 23.76 -26.37
CA GLU A 121 -1.40 24.30 -27.69
C GLU A 121 -0.09 25.09 -27.64
N ALA A 122 0.09 25.91 -26.60
CA ALA A 122 1.29 26.72 -26.41
C ALA A 122 2.58 25.88 -26.31
N HIS A 123 2.47 24.64 -25.82
CA HIS A 123 3.59 23.72 -25.58
C HIS A 123 3.58 22.50 -26.50
N GLY A 124 2.61 22.41 -27.42
CA GLY A 124 2.45 21.28 -28.35
C GLY A 124 2.13 19.95 -27.66
N ILE A 125 1.54 19.97 -26.46
CA ILE A 125 1.25 18.77 -25.67
C ILE A 125 0.06 18.04 -26.27
N VAL A 126 0.23 16.75 -26.55
CA VAL A 126 -0.81 15.90 -27.16
C VAL A 126 -1.32 14.85 -26.20
N SER A 127 -0.44 14.32 -25.33
CA SER A 127 -0.82 13.28 -24.36
C SER A 127 -0.23 13.59 -23.00
N MET A 128 -1.01 13.31 -21.95
CA MET A 128 -0.63 13.57 -20.55
C MET A 128 -0.84 12.32 -19.70
N LEU A 129 0.06 12.10 -18.76
CA LEU A 129 -0.08 11.15 -17.66
C LEU A 129 0.25 11.87 -16.37
N ASP A 130 -0.77 12.07 -15.56
CA ASP A 130 -0.65 12.81 -14.31
C ASP A 130 -0.86 11.85 -13.15
N ALA A 131 0.20 11.58 -12.39
CA ALA A 131 0.16 10.73 -11.20
C ALA A 131 0.01 11.61 -9.95
N GLY A 132 -1.06 11.39 -9.18
CA GLY A 132 -1.31 12.17 -7.98
C GLY A 132 -0.26 11.88 -6.90
N ILE A 133 0.17 12.93 -6.19
CA ILE A 133 1.03 12.84 -5.01
C ILE A 133 0.11 12.87 -3.79
N TRP A 134 -0.08 11.72 -3.15
CA TRP A 134 -1.07 11.54 -2.09
C TRP A 134 -0.42 11.45 -0.71
N HIS A 135 -1.03 12.12 0.27
CA HIS A 135 -0.65 12.00 1.68
C HIS A 135 -1.91 12.11 2.55
N GLU A 136 -2.08 11.18 3.50
CA GLU A 136 -3.25 11.09 4.39
C GLU A 136 -4.60 11.06 3.64
N GLY A 137 -4.67 10.32 2.53
CA GLY A 137 -5.91 10.21 1.74
C GLY A 137 -6.31 11.49 1.02
N LYS A 138 -5.43 12.49 0.94
CA LYS A 138 -5.64 13.73 0.16
C LYS A 138 -4.55 13.90 -0.89
N ALA A 139 -4.94 14.34 -2.07
CA ALA A 139 -4.00 14.82 -3.07
C ALA A 139 -3.29 16.07 -2.50
N ARG A 140 -1.96 16.04 -2.48
CA ARG A 140 -1.10 17.18 -2.10
C ARG A 140 -0.40 17.81 -3.30
N GLY A 141 -0.35 17.09 -4.40
CA GLY A 141 0.29 17.53 -5.63
C GLY A 141 0.09 16.53 -6.75
N VAL A 142 0.82 16.73 -7.84
CA VAL A 142 0.75 15.90 -9.04
C VAL A 142 2.11 15.88 -9.74
N LEU A 143 2.50 14.70 -10.21
CA LEU A 143 3.58 14.50 -11.17
C LEU A 143 2.96 14.44 -12.57
N CYS A 144 3.22 15.42 -13.43
CA CYS A 144 2.70 15.50 -14.79
C CYS A 144 3.75 15.06 -15.79
N LEU A 145 3.38 14.18 -16.72
CA LEU A 145 4.24 13.64 -17.77
C LEU A 145 3.64 13.95 -19.14
N GLU A 146 4.38 14.69 -19.96
CA GLU A 146 3.80 15.32 -21.14
C GLU A 146 4.54 14.89 -22.42
N SER A 147 3.77 14.33 -23.35
CA SER A 147 4.24 13.96 -24.68
C SER A 147 3.84 15.03 -25.70
N VAL A 148 4.78 15.36 -26.58
CA VAL A 148 4.61 16.34 -27.66
C VAL A 148 4.62 15.62 -29.01
N GLY A 149 3.75 16.03 -29.92
CA GLY A 149 3.74 15.55 -31.31
C GLY A 149 2.69 14.48 -31.59
N GLN A 150 3.00 13.20 -31.36
CA GLN A 150 2.05 12.11 -31.63
C GLN A 150 1.33 11.66 -30.37
N ARG A 151 0.08 11.19 -30.57
CA ARG A 151 -0.73 10.56 -29.53
C ARG A 151 0.03 9.38 -28.94
N ARG A 152 0.05 9.30 -27.61
CA ARG A 152 0.68 8.22 -26.84
C ARG A 152 -0.36 7.47 -26.02
N ASP A 153 -0.45 6.16 -26.25
CA ASP A 153 -1.22 5.29 -25.38
C ASP A 153 -0.35 4.82 -24.21
N TRP A 154 -0.62 5.37 -23.03
CA TRP A 154 0.11 5.08 -21.80
C TRP A 154 -0.13 3.67 -21.30
N GLN A 155 0.92 2.85 -21.29
CA GLN A 155 0.84 1.45 -20.89
C GLN A 155 0.72 1.32 -19.36
N ALA A 156 0.21 0.19 -18.89
CA ALA A 156 -0.01 -0.05 -17.45
C ALA A 156 1.30 0.02 -16.64
N ASP A 157 2.41 -0.45 -17.20
CA ASP A 157 3.75 -0.37 -16.58
C ASP A 157 4.23 1.09 -16.44
N GLU A 158 3.94 1.94 -17.43
CA GLU A 158 4.28 3.37 -17.39
C GLU A 158 3.47 4.13 -16.33
N GLN A 159 2.18 3.81 -16.21
CA GLN A 159 1.30 4.34 -15.17
C GLN A 159 1.77 3.92 -13.77
N GLN A 160 2.16 2.66 -13.60
CA GLN A 160 2.70 2.14 -12.34
C GLN A 160 4.03 2.80 -11.97
N PHE A 161 4.93 2.99 -12.93
CA PHE A 161 6.18 3.70 -12.72
C PHE A 161 5.95 5.16 -12.33
N ALA A 162 5.06 5.89 -13.02
CA ALA A 162 4.70 7.26 -12.67
C ALA A 162 4.12 7.35 -11.25
N GLY A 163 3.24 6.42 -10.87
CA GLY A 163 2.72 6.30 -9.51
C GLY A 163 3.82 6.09 -8.45
N SER A 164 4.82 5.26 -8.76
CA SER A 164 5.95 5.02 -7.86
C SER A 164 6.83 6.26 -7.68
N VAL A 165 7.03 7.05 -8.73
CA VAL A 165 7.76 8.33 -8.64
C VAL A 165 6.94 9.36 -7.84
N ALA A 166 5.62 9.39 -8.01
CA ALA A 166 4.74 10.26 -7.22
C ALA A 166 4.72 9.86 -5.73
N ASP A 167 4.77 8.56 -5.40
CA ASP A 167 4.88 8.08 -4.02
C ASP A 167 6.24 8.46 -3.40
N LEU A 168 7.33 8.44 -4.17
CA LEU A 168 8.63 8.96 -3.71
C LEU A 168 8.57 10.47 -3.45
N ALA A 169 7.89 11.22 -4.31
CA ALA A 169 7.69 12.65 -4.10
C ALA A 169 6.88 12.94 -2.82
N ALA A 170 5.86 12.12 -2.54
CA ALA A 170 5.08 12.20 -1.30
C ALA A 170 5.96 11.92 -0.07
N ALA A 171 6.81 10.90 -0.12
CA ALA A 171 7.73 10.57 0.97
C ALA A 171 8.71 11.72 1.27
N THR A 172 9.27 12.35 0.24
CA THR A 172 10.13 13.53 0.40
C THR A 172 9.38 14.72 1.01
N LEU A 173 8.14 14.98 0.56
CA LEU A 173 7.30 16.06 1.09
C LEU A 173 7.05 15.87 2.59
N VAL A 174 6.73 14.65 3.01
CA VAL A 174 6.51 14.32 4.43
C VAL A 174 7.78 14.51 5.24
N HIS A 175 8.92 14.07 4.72
CA HIS A 175 10.20 14.26 5.42
C HIS A 175 10.57 15.73 5.57
N ASP A 176 10.33 16.56 4.54
CA ASP A 176 10.55 18.00 4.60
C ASP A 176 9.62 18.68 5.61
N GLN A 177 8.33 18.30 5.65
CA GLN A 177 7.39 18.79 6.66
C GLN A 177 7.82 18.43 8.09
N LEU A 178 8.29 17.20 8.31
CA LEU A 178 8.84 16.78 9.59
C LEU A 178 10.08 17.60 9.97
N ARG A 179 11.03 17.78 9.03
CA ARG A 179 12.21 18.64 9.26
C ARG A 179 11.83 20.09 9.53
N ALA A 180 10.87 20.63 8.80
CA ALA A 180 10.38 22.00 8.98
C ALA A 180 9.69 22.14 10.34
N MET A 181 8.96 21.12 10.79
CA MET A 181 8.34 21.08 12.12
C MET A 181 9.41 21.00 13.22
N GLU A 182 10.44 20.17 13.07
CA GLU A 182 11.59 20.12 13.98
C GLU A 182 12.40 21.43 14.00
N ALA A 183 12.63 22.04 12.85
CA ALA A 183 13.31 23.31 12.72
C ALA A 183 12.48 24.46 13.31
N ARG A 184 11.16 24.45 13.10
CA ARG A 184 10.22 25.39 13.70
C ARG A 184 10.11 25.18 15.20
N LEU A 185 10.20 23.94 15.69
CA LEU A 185 10.31 23.63 17.11
C LEU A 185 11.61 24.18 17.68
N ARG A 186 12.76 24.00 17.04
CA ARG A 186 14.05 24.60 17.46
C ARG A 186 14.04 26.13 17.39
N GLN A 187 13.40 26.72 16.38
CA GLN A 187 13.24 28.17 16.25
C GLN A 187 12.28 28.71 17.30
N THR A 188 11.24 27.96 17.62
CA THR A 188 10.29 28.24 18.70
C THR A 188 10.98 28.06 20.05
N GLU A 189 11.86 27.08 20.24
CA GLU A 189 12.73 26.91 21.42
C GLU A 189 13.73 28.06 21.56
N ALA A 190 14.26 28.60 20.46
CA ALA A 190 15.12 29.79 20.46
C ALA A 190 14.33 31.08 20.76
N LEU A 191 13.12 31.22 20.21
CA LEU A 191 12.18 32.29 20.52
C LEU A 191 11.64 32.17 21.96
N TYR A 192 11.41 30.96 22.47
CA TYR A 192 11.06 30.63 23.84
C TYR A 192 12.25 30.94 24.77
N ALA A 193 13.49 30.64 24.39
CA ALA A 193 14.65 31.02 25.20
C ALA A 193 14.80 32.55 25.33
N SER A 194 14.35 33.31 24.31
CA SER A 194 14.31 34.78 24.33
C SER A 194 13.09 35.33 25.10
N ALA A 195 11.91 34.72 24.98
CA ALA A 195 10.66 35.13 25.64
C ALA A 195 10.56 34.66 27.11
N ILE A 196 11.11 33.49 27.46
CA ILE A 196 11.16 32.92 28.83
C ILE A 196 12.07 33.76 29.73
N LYS A 197 13.10 34.43 29.19
CA LYS A 197 13.89 35.42 29.93
C LYS A 197 13.06 36.66 30.36
N ALA A 198 11.91 36.92 29.73
CA ALA A 198 11.16 38.18 29.92
C ALA A 198 9.92 38.06 30.84
N GLY A 199 9.53 36.87 31.28
CA GLY A 199 8.26 36.67 32.00
C GLY A 199 8.28 36.91 33.52
N ALA A 200 9.44 36.92 34.16
CA ALA A 200 9.57 37.09 35.61
C ALA A 200 10.72 38.02 36.03
N ASP A 201 11.78 38.11 35.21
CA ASP A 201 12.95 38.91 35.50
C ASP A 201 12.78 40.34 34.99
N LEU A 202 13.30 41.29 35.77
CA LEU A 202 13.33 42.70 35.42
C LEU A 202 14.23 42.86 34.19
N THR A 203 13.69 43.31 33.06
CA THR A 203 14.42 43.38 31.80
C THR A 203 14.42 44.78 31.24
N PHE A 204 15.59 45.25 30.79
CA PHE A 204 15.69 46.50 30.07
C PHE A 204 16.75 46.48 28.99
N ILE A 205 16.54 47.31 27.97
CA ILE A 205 17.43 47.46 26.82
C ILE A 205 18.22 48.75 26.99
N VAL A 206 19.54 48.69 26.85
CA VAL A 206 20.44 49.85 26.93
C VAL A 206 21.18 50.02 25.61
N ARG A 207 21.18 51.24 25.06
CA ARG A 207 22.07 51.61 23.96
C ARG A 207 23.48 51.77 24.51
N LEU A 208 24.45 51.04 23.97
CA LEU A 208 25.81 51.01 24.54
C LEU A 208 26.59 52.30 24.27
N ARG A 209 26.30 53.01 23.17
CA ARG A 209 27.00 54.25 22.78
C ARG A 209 26.91 55.36 23.84
N ASP A 210 25.73 55.54 24.45
CA ASP A 210 25.42 56.62 25.40
C ASP A 210 24.84 56.10 26.73
N ARG A 211 24.78 54.78 26.92
CA ARG A 211 24.25 54.07 28.10
C ARG A 211 22.81 54.44 28.45
N ARG A 212 22.02 54.91 27.48
CA ARG A 212 20.62 55.26 27.70
C ARG A 212 19.73 54.02 27.67
N ILE A 213 18.81 53.95 28.62
CA ILE A 213 17.79 52.91 28.71
C ILE A 213 16.75 53.21 27.64
N LEU A 214 16.62 52.33 26.65
CA LEU A 214 15.69 52.48 25.54
C LEU A 214 14.30 51.91 25.85
N HIS A 215 14.26 50.86 26.66
CA HIS A 215 13.04 50.13 26.97
C HIS A 215 13.18 49.38 28.28
N VAL A 216 12.10 49.27 29.04
CA VAL A 216 11.99 48.43 30.22
C VAL A 216 10.68 47.63 30.13
N ASN A 217 10.66 46.41 30.67
CA ASN A 217 9.43 45.60 30.75
C ASN A 217 8.58 45.96 31.99
N ASP A 218 7.34 45.45 32.04
CA ASP A 218 6.41 45.72 33.15
C ASP A 218 6.93 45.26 34.53
N SER A 219 7.81 44.26 34.55
CA SER A 219 8.49 43.81 35.77
C SER A 219 9.42 44.89 36.34
N PHE A 220 9.94 45.80 35.50
CA PHE A 220 10.79 46.90 35.95
C PHE A 220 10.09 47.82 36.95
N GLU A 221 8.88 48.27 36.61
CA GLU A 221 8.10 49.13 37.51
C GLU A 221 7.69 48.40 38.78
N ARG A 222 7.35 47.11 38.68
CA ARG A 222 6.92 46.28 39.80
C ARG A 222 8.02 46.04 40.85
N TYR A 223 9.25 45.75 40.42
CA TYR A 223 10.34 45.39 41.34
C TYR A 223 11.23 46.56 41.73
N SER A 224 11.43 47.55 40.86
CA SER A 224 12.25 48.73 41.17
C SER A 224 11.44 49.89 41.76
N GLY A 225 10.12 49.94 41.52
CA GLY A 225 9.24 51.04 41.91
C GLY A 225 9.34 52.28 41.01
N TYR A 226 10.23 52.30 40.02
CA TYR A 226 10.34 53.40 39.05
C TYR A 226 9.36 53.20 37.90
N ARG A 227 8.62 54.26 37.54
CA ARG A 227 7.71 54.23 36.38
C ARG A 227 8.52 54.26 35.09
N VAL A 228 8.00 53.63 34.04
CA VAL A 228 8.67 53.55 32.72
C VAL A 228 9.09 54.94 32.21
N GLU A 229 8.22 55.93 32.36
CA GLU A 229 8.43 57.33 31.95
C GLU A 229 9.54 58.07 32.73
N ASP A 230 9.88 57.60 33.94
CA ASP A 230 10.95 58.19 34.76
C ASP A 230 12.35 57.65 34.39
N VAL A 231 12.42 56.61 33.56
CA VAL A 231 13.60 55.76 33.35
C VAL A 231 14.02 55.71 31.88
N VAL A 232 13.05 55.56 30.97
CA VAL A 232 13.33 55.48 29.53
C VAL A 232 13.92 56.81 29.05
N GLY A 233 14.99 56.71 28.29
CA GLY A 233 15.78 57.84 27.80
C GLY A 233 16.86 58.31 28.77
N ARG A 234 16.93 57.83 30.02
CA ARG A 234 17.98 58.19 30.99
C ARG A 234 19.05 57.12 31.08
N THR A 235 20.21 57.45 31.65
CA THR A 235 21.23 56.45 31.99
C THR A 235 20.96 55.82 33.36
N SER A 236 21.52 54.64 33.63
CA SER A 236 21.38 54.00 34.96
C SER A 236 21.95 54.84 36.12
N ASP A 237 22.75 55.86 35.79
CA ASP A 237 23.39 56.78 36.73
C ASP A 237 22.48 57.94 37.09
N GLU A 238 21.78 58.50 36.10
CA GLU A 238 20.76 59.53 36.28
C GLU A 238 19.55 59.00 37.09
N VAL A 239 19.33 57.68 37.07
CA VAL A 239 18.29 56.99 37.85
C VAL A 239 18.83 56.48 39.21
N ALA A 240 20.14 56.61 39.46
CA ALA A 240 20.81 56.17 40.69
C ALA A 240 20.52 54.69 41.08
N LEU A 241 20.47 53.80 40.09
CA LEU A 241 20.09 52.39 40.31
C LEU A 241 21.17 51.61 41.05
N TRP A 242 22.45 51.91 40.82
CA TRP A 242 23.58 51.12 41.35
C TRP A 242 23.96 51.56 42.76
N VAL A 243 24.04 50.62 43.70
CA VAL A 243 24.59 50.88 45.05
C VAL A 243 26.11 51.08 44.99
N ASP A 244 26.80 50.31 44.15
CA ASP A 244 28.25 50.39 43.93
C ASP A 244 28.58 50.82 42.49
N PRO A 245 29.02 52.08 42.28
CA PRO A 245 29.42 52.58 40.96
C PRO A 245 30.61 51.83 40.34
N ALA A 246 31.50 51.24 41.14
CA ALA A 246 32.65 50.49 40.62
C ALA A 246 32.20 49.18 39.95
N ARG A 247 31.17 48.52 40.48
CA ARG A 247 30.56 47.33 39.88
C ARG A 247 29.82 47.65 38.58
N ARG A 248 29.18 48.81 38.49
CA ARG A 248 28.61 49.29 37.23
C ARG A 248 29.68 49.42 36.14
N ASP A 249 30.81 50.03 36.45
CA ASP A 249 31.88 50.25 35.48
C ASP A 249 32.59 48.94 35.09
N GLU A 250 32.61 47.95 35.98
CA GLU A 250 33.00 46.57 35.66
C GLU A 250 32.02 45.92 34.67
N TRP A 251 30.71 46.03 34.91
CA TRP A 251 29.67 45.49 34.03
C TRP A 251 29.78 46.00 32.58
N TYR A 252 29.90 47.31 32.39
CA TYR A 252 30.01 47.87 31.03
C TYR A 252 31.34 47.52 30.36
N ARG A 253 32.46 47.41 31.10
CA ARG A 253 33.73 46.93 30.55
C ARG A 253 33.65 45.48 30.09
N LEU A 254 32.91 44.63 30.79
CA LEU A 254 32.66 43.26 30.36
C LEU A 254 31.82 43.23 29.07
N LEU A 255 30.76 44.04 28.98
CA LEU A 255 29.93 44.15 27.77
C LEU A 255 30.62 44.75 26.55
N GLU A 256 31.68 45.56 26.75
CA GLU A 256 32.52 46.05 25.65
C GLU A 256 33.36 44.91 25.05
N ARG A 257 33.85 43.99 25.90
CA ARG A 257 34.76 42.91 25.52
C ARG A 257 34.06 41.61 25.09
N GLU A 258 32.91 41.32 25.67
CA GLU A 258 32.19 40.07 25.49
C GLU A 258 30.85 40.30 24.77
N SER A 259 30.44 39.35 23.92
CA SER A 259 29.13 39.40 23.26
C SER A 259 27.97 39.07 24.21
N ALA A 260 28.26 38.39 25.33
CA ALA A 260 27.30 38.06 26.38
C ALA A 260 28.00 37.97 27.73
N VAL A 261 27.37 38.50 28.78
CA VAL A 261 27.80 38.38 30.18
C VAL A 261 26.72 37.63 30.95
N ARG A 262 27.14 36.74 31.85
CA ARG A 262 26.26 35.87 32.67
C ARG A 262 26.68 35.94 34.13
N ASP A 263 25.74 35.61 35.01
CA ASP A 263 25.95 35.43 36.45
C ASP A 263 26.62 36.62 37.16
N PHE A 264 26.46 37.83 36.64
CA PHE A 264 27.07 39.01 37.23
C PHE A 264 26.17 39.50 38.37
N GLU A 265 26.69 39.59 39.58
CA GLU A 265 25.89 40.00 40.74
C GLU A 265 26.09 41.47 41.07
N ALA A 266 24.96 42.18 41.20
CA ALA A 266 24.94 43.58 41.59
C ALA A 266 23.76 43.88 42.53
N THR A 267 23.96 44.87 43.40
CA THR A 267 22.92 45.36 44.32
C THR A 267 22.40 46.70 43.82
N PHE A 268 21.08 46.82 43.75
CA PHE A 268 20.39 48.02 43.27
C PHE A 268 19.53 48.68 44.34
N HIS A 269 19.38 50.00 44.21
CA HIS A 269 18.39 50.80 44.95
C HIS A 269 17.04 50.76 44.23
N THR A 270 15.99 50.43 44.97
CA THR A 270 14.61 50.67 44.56
C THR A 270 14.21 52.13 44.81
N ARG A 271 13.10 52.60 44.23
CA ARG A 271 12.56 53.96 44.44
C ARG A 271 12.24 54.28 45.91
N SER A 272 11.94 53.26 46.72
CA SER A 272 11.67 53.41 48.16
C SER A 272 12.95 53.43 49.02
N GLY A 273 14.13 53.21 48.43
CA GLY A 273 15.42 53.15 49.12
C GLY A 273 15.83 51.76 49.61
N GLU A 274 15.01 50.72 49.39
CA GLU A 274 15.36 49.32 49.69
C GLU A 274 16.49 48.84 48.77
N MET A 275 17.43 48.07 49.33
CA MET A 275 18.51 47.42 48.58
C MET A 275 18.10 45.99 48.20
N ARG A 276 18.23 45.64 46.93
CA ARG A 276 17.95 44.29 46.41
C ARG A 276 19.12 43.74 45.62
N THR A 277 19.40 42.46 45.79
CA THR A 277 20.48 41.78 45.05
C THR A 277 19.91 41.09 43.83
N PHE A 278 20.47 41.43 42.68
CA PHE A 278 20.08 40.84 41.41
C PHE A 278 21.24 40.06 40.79
N GLN A 279 20.90 38.91 40.21
CA GLN A 279 21.76 38.24 39.25
C GLN A 279 21.47 38.81 37.86
N MET A 280 22.49 39.35 37.21
CA MET A 280 22.39 40.03 35.92
C MET A 280 22.94 39.16 34.79
N ALA A 281 22.25 39.18 33.65
CA ALA A 281 22.72 38.63 32.40
C ALA A 281 22.51 39.66 31.27
N GLY A 282 23.52 39.84 30.42
CA GLY A 282 23.53 40.84 29.36
C GLY A 282 23.85 40.18 28.03
N ASP A 283 23.03 40.40 27.00
CA ASP A 283 23.27 39.93 25.63
C ASP A 283 23.35 41.11 24.68
N ARG A 284 24.50 41.24 23.98
CA ARG A 284 24.73 42.32 23.04
C ARG A 284 24.11 41.99 21.68
N PHE A 285 23.44 42.96 21.08
CA PHE A 285 22.81 42.83 19.77
C PHE A 285 22.87 44.15 19.00
N ASP A 286 22.66 44.07 17.69
CA ASP A 286 22.55 45.25 16.83
C ASP A 286 21.08 45.70 16.76
N LEU A 287 20.83 46.96 17.09
CA LEU A 287 19.51 47.58 17.01
C LEU A 287 19.56 48.68 15.95
N MET A 288 19.15 48.35 14.72
CA MET A 288 19.08 49.28 13.59
C MET A 288 20.42 49.96 13.28
N GLY A 289 21.53 49.22 13.36
CA GLY A 289 22.89 49.73 13.12
C GLY A 289 23.56 50.38 14.33
N GLU A 290 22.94 50.33 15.50
CA GLU A 290 23.53 50.80 16.77
C GLU A 290 23.70 49.66 17.77
N PRO A 291 24.86 49.57 18.46
CA PRO A 291 25.10 48.52 19.45
C PRO A 291 24.23 48.74 20.70
N ALA A 292 23.45 47.72 21.06
CA ALA A 292 22.61 47.69 22.24
C ALA A 292 22.81 46.40 23.04
N VAL A 293 22.34 46.38 24.29
CA VAL A 293 22.37 45.22 25.16
C VAL A 293 20.99 45.00 25.78
N VAL A 294 20.50 43.76 25.75
CA VAL A 294 19.36 43.34 26.57
C VAL A 294 19.91 42.87 27.91
N ILE A 295 19.47 43.49 29.00
CA ILE A 295 19.89 43.18 30.36
C ILE A 295 18.69 42.57 31.09
N ALA A 296 18.85 41.33 31.56
CA ALA A 296 17.89 40.63 32.41
C ALA A 296 18.42 40.56 33.85
N LEU A 297 17.54 40.86 34.81
CA LEU A 297 17.83 40.96 36.23
C LEU A 297 16.87 40.08 37.01
N ARG A 298 17.43 39.07 37.67
CA ARG A 298 16.70 38.14 38.51
C ARG A 298 16.85 38.52 39.97
N ASP A 299 15.75 38.82 40.65
CA ASP A 299 15.76 39.05 42.11
C ASP A 299 16.05 37.71 42.80
N VAL A 300 17.26 37.58 43.35
CA VAL A 300 17.70 36.38 44.04
C VAL A 300 17.62 36.53 45.57
N THR A 301 16.95 37.58 46.06
CA THR A 301 16.87 37.90 47.50
C THR A 301 16.28 36.74 48.32
N HIS A 302 15.32 35.97 47.78
CA HIS A 302 14.68 34.83 48.45
C HIS A 302 14.87 33.45 47.77
N GLY A 303 15.52 33.37 46.60
CA GLY A 303 15.45 32.24 45.66
C GLY A 303 16.29 30.97 45.93
N ARG A 304 17.00 30.87 47.06
CA ARG A 304 17.98 29.77 47.26
C ARG A 304 17.40 28.35 47.33
N LYS A 305 16.09 28.16 47.60
CA LYS A 305 15.51 26.80 47.78
C LYS A 305 14.95 26.17 46.49
N ASN A 306 14.40 26.96 45.56
CA ASN A 306 13.63 26.44 44.42
C ASN A 306 14.49 25.87 43.27
N SER A 307 15.63 26.49 42.95
CA SER A 307 16.50 26.03 41.84
C SER A 307 17.05 24.62 42.09
N SER A 308 17.41 24.29 43.33
CA SER A 308 18.00 22.99 43.68
C SER A 308 17.06 21.79 43.49
N SER A 309 15.75 21.99 43.53
CA SER A 309 14.76 20.93 43.30
C SER A 309 14.44 20.79 41.81
N VAL A 310 14.25 21.92 41.10
CA VAL A 310 14.02 21.91 39.65
C VAL A 310 15.22 21.33 38.91
N GLU A 311 16.45 21.75 39.23
CA GLU A 311 17.68 21.24 38.61
C GLU A 311 17.89 19.74 38.85
N ARG A 312 17.55 19.26 40.07
CA ARG A 312 17.68 17.84 40.43
C ARG A 312 16.68 16.97 39.65
N ILE A 313 15.43 17.41 39.56
CA ILE A 313 14.38 16.69 38.81
C ILE A 313 14.67 16.75 37.31
N ALA A 314 15.02 17.92 36.78
CA ALA A 314 15.39 18.08 35.37
C ALA A 314 16.62 17.23 35.01
N GLY A 315 17.64 17.20 35.86
CA GLY A 315 18.83 16.34 35.68
C GLY A 315 18.52 14.85 35.71
N ALA A 316 17.63 14.41 36.61
CA ALA A 316 17.19 13.01 36.67
C ALA A 316 16.35 12.61 35.44
N LEU A 317 15.48 13.51 34.95
CA LEU A 317 14.61 13.27 33.80
C LEU A 317 15.30 13.47 32.44
N SER A 318 16.49 14.10 32.40
CA SER A 318 17.20 14.42 31.15
C SER A 318 17.59 13.16 30.34
N ARG A 319 17.61 11.99 30.98
CA ARG A 319 17.94 10.70 30.35
C ARG A 319 16.70 9.85 30.05
N GLU A 320 15.54 10.21 30.58
CA GLU A 320 14.32 9.42 30.48
C GLU A 320 13.45 9.92 29.32
N THR A 321 13.05 9.01 28.44
CA THR A 321 12.12 9.29 27.33
C THR A 321 11.14 8.13 27.19
N GLY A 322 9.96 8.37 26.62
CA GLY A 322 8.92 7.36 26.41
C GLY A 322 8.32 6.81 27.70
N ALA A 323 8.01 5.52 27.70
CA ALA A 323 7.24 4.90 28.78
C ALA A 323 7.90 5.01 30.17
N ALA A 324 9.22 5.18 30.24
CA ALA A 324 9.96 5.35 31.50
C ALA A 324 9.87 6.77 32.08
N PHE A 325 9.52 7.78 31.27
CA PHE A 325 9.46 9.17 31.70
C PHE A 325 8.37 9.43 32.75
N PHE A 326 7.14 8.94 32.53
CA PHE A 326 6.00 9.26 33.40
C PHE A 326 6.16 8.71 34.82
N PRO A 327 6.58 7.44 35.03
CA PRO A 327 6.86 6.92 36.37
C PRO A 327 7.95 7.70 37.11
N ALA A 328 9.04 8.07 36.41
CA ALA A 328 10.12 8.85 37.00
C ALA A 328 9.66 10.27 37.40
N LEU A 329 8.84 10.91 36.56
CA LEU A 329 8.30 12.23 36.84
C LEU A 329 7.41 12.23 38.09
N VAL A 330 6.46 11.29 38.21
CA VAL A 330 5.57 11.24 39.38
C VAL A 330 6.32 10.88 40.67
N GLU A 331 7.36 10.05 40.60
CA GLU A 331 8.24 9.73 41.74
C GLU A 331 8.98 10.97 42.24
N HIS A 332 9.63 11.70 41.34
CA HIS A 332 10.44 12.86 41.68
C HIS A 332 9.60 14.05 42.17
N LEU A 333 8.42 14.27 41.57
CA LEU A 333 7.47 15.27 42.04
C LEU A 333 6.91 14.92 43.41
N ALA A 334 6.54 13.66 43.65
CA ALA A 334 6.05 13.22 44.96
C ALA A 334 7.10 13.46 46.06
N CYS A 335 8.36 13.09 45.79
CA CYS A 335 9.47 13.32 46.72
C CYS A 335 9.76 14.81 46.97
N ALA A 336 9.70 15.65 45.92
CA ALA A 336 10.02 17.07 46.04
C ALA A 336 8.91 17.88 46.74
N LEU A 337 7.65 17.47 46.57
CA LEU A 337 6.49 18.11 47.17
C LEU A 337 6.11 17.51 48.53
N ASP A 338 6.70 16.36 48.90
CA ASP A 338 6.26 15.55 50.05
C ASP A 338 4.73 15.29 49.97
N ALA A 339 4.31 14.85 48.78
CA ALA A 339 2.92 14.58 48.43
C ALA A 339 2.56 13.10 48.66
N ASP A 340 1.35 12.84 49.17
CA ASP A 340 0.86 11.48 49.42
C ASP A 340 0.56 10.72 48.13
N MET A 341 0.15 11.44 47.09
CA MET A 341 -0.09 10.90 45.77
C MET A 341 0.22 11.91 44.68
N VAL A 342 0.88 11.47 43.60
CA VAL A 342 1.05 12.23 42.36
C VAL A 342 0.65 11.36 41.20
N PHE A 343 -0.13 11.90 40.27
CA PHE A 343 -0.49 11.17 39.06
C PHE A 343 -0.56 12.05 37.83
N ILE A 344 -0.41 11.39 36.68
CA ILE A 344 -0.67 11.93 35.36
C ILE A 344 -1.86 11.17 34.81
N ALA A 345 -2.87 11.88 34.30
CA ALA A 345 -4.05 11.26 33.70
C ALA A 345 -4.47 12.00 32.43
N GLU A 346 -5.09 11.26 31.52
CA GLU A 346 -5.60 11.77 30.24
C GLU A 346 -7.06 11.39 30.06
N ILE A 347 -7.78 12.12 29.19
CA ILE A 347 -9.13 11.76 28.79
C ILE A 347 -9.09 10.44 28.02
N ASP A 348 -9.98 9.52 28.36
CA ASP A 348 -10.09 8.24 27.68
C ASP A 348 -10.62 8.45 26.25
N SER A 349 -9.89 7.92 25.25
CA SER A 349 -10.24 8.07 23.84
C SER A 349 -11.52 7.32 23.45
N ALA A 350 -11.89 6.25 24.16
CA ALA A 350 -13.12 5.51 23.94
C ALA A 350 -14.32 6.14 24.66
N SER A 351 -14.09 6.89 25.73
CA SER A 351 -15.16 7.54 26.50
C SER A 351 -14.70 8.88 27.10
N PRO A 352 -15.09 10.03 26.51
CA PRO A 352 -14.69 11.36 26.98
C PRO A 352 -15.14 11.73 28.40
N ARG A 353 -15.96 10.88 29.03
CA ARG A 353 -16.45 11.03 30.41
C ARG A 353 -15.51 10.43 31.44
N LEU A 354 -14.52 9.65 31.01
CA LEU A 354 -13.57 8.96 31.85
C LEU A 354 -12.18 9.57 31.68
N MET A 355 -11.41 9.54 32.77
CA MET A 355 -9.98 9.79 32.74
C MET A 355 -9.24 8.49 33.08
N ARG A 356 -8.17 8.20 32.35
CA ARG A 356 -7.27 7.08 32.60
C ARG A 356 -5.93 7.62 33.08
N THR A 357 -5.40 7.07 34.17
CA THR A 357 -4.06 7.42 34.62
C THR A 357 -2.99 6.78 33.72
N VAL A 358 -1.91 7.51 33.49
CA VAL A 358 -0.74 7.08 32.71
C VAL A 358 0.39 6.65 33.64
N ALA A 359 0.57 7.37 34.75
CA ALA A 359 1.44 6.97 35.84
C ALA A 359 0.86 7.46 37.16
N VAL A 360 1.01 6.63 38.20
CA VAL A 360 0.51 6.92 39.54
C VAL A 360 1.59 6.58 40.55
N ARG A 361 1.78 7.50 41.50
CA ARG A 361 2.60 7.32 42.67
C ARG A 361 1.75 7.50 43.90
N GLU A 362 1.66 6.49 44.77
CA GLU A 362 0.86 6.54 46.02
C GLU A 362 1.65 5.93 47.18
N ARG A 363 1.61 6.53 48.38
CA ARG A 363 2.13 5.95 49.65
C ARG A 363 3.55 5.36 49.57
N GLY A 364 4.50 6.07 48.96
CA GLY A 364 5.87 5.55 48.93
C GLY A 364 6.19 4.41 47.93
N ALA A 365 5.24 3.88 47.11
CA ALA A 365 5.57 3.20 45.83
C ALA A 365 4.79 3.66 44.56
N LEU A 366 5.26 3.26 43.37
CA LEU A 366 4.47 3.34 42.13
C LEU A 366 3.26 2.41 42.23
N ALA A 367 2.10 2.88 41.79
CA ALA A 367 0.84 2.15 41.85
C ALA A 367 0.32 1.78 40.46
N ALA A 368 -0.60 0.83 40.39
CA ALA A 368 -1.26 0.45 39.15
C ALA A 368 -2.11 1.61 38.60
N ASN A 369 -2.14 1.75 37.27
CA ASN A 369 -3.00 2.73 36.62
C ASN A 369 -4.47 2.35 36.79
N PHE A 370 -5.33 3.36 36.93
CA PHE A 370 -6.77 3.20 37.11
C PHE A 370 -7.53 4.23 36.27
N THR A 371 -8.83 3.98 36.10
CA THR A 371 -9.75 4.87 35.38
C THR A 371 -10.78 5.42 36.36
N PHE A 372 -11.12 6.69 36.22
CA PHE A 372 -12.09 7.37 37.08
C PHE A 372 -13.00 8.31 36.26
N VAL A 373 -14.13 8.69 36.84
CA VAL A 373 -15.11 9.56 36.19
C VAL A 373 -14.63 11.01 36.25
N LEU A 374 -14.63 11.71 35.12
CA LEU A 374 -14.20 13.10 35.04
C LEU A 374 -15.18 14.05 35.74
N ARG A 375 -16.49 13.80 35.56
CA ARG A 375 -17.56 14.63 36.11
C ARG A 375 -17.49 14.65 37.65
N ASP A 376 -17.71 15.83 38.23
CA ASP A 376 -17.73 16.04 39.69
C ASP A 376 -16.39 15.78 40.41
N SER A 377 -15.29 15.68 39.65
CA SER A 377 -13.91 15.67 40.16
C SER A 377 -13.27 17.07 40.05
N PRO A 378 -12.21 17.37 40.81
CA PRO A 378 -11.42 18.58 40.61
C PRO A 378 -10.78 18.66 39.21
N CYS A 379 -10.49 17.51 38.60
CA CYS A 379 -9.87 17.42 37.27
C CYS A 379 -10.75 18.07 36.18
N ALA A 380 -12.08 18.00 36.30
CA ALA A 380 -12.99 18.72 35.40
C ALA A 380 -12.75 20.23 35.43
N ARG A 381 -12.52 20.81 36.62
CA ARG A 381 -12.18 22.24 36.75
C ARG A 381 -10.79 22.55 36.21
N VAL A 382 -9.85 21.62 36.34
CA VAL A 382 -8.48 21.78 35.81
C VAL A 382 -8.52 21.87 34.28
N LEU A 383 -9.25 20.98 33.61
CA LEU A 383 -9.38 21.01 32.15
C LEU A 383 -10.04 22.30 31.64
N GLU A 384 -11.02 22.83 32.38
CA GLU A 384 -11.70 24.09 32.04
C GLU A 384 -10.82 25.33 32.32
N LYS A 385 -10.23 25.43 33.52
CA LYS A 385 -9.58 26.65 34.03
C LYS A 385 -8.05 26.66 33.94
N GLY A 386 -7.43 25.53 33.58
CA GLY A 386 -5.99 25.37 33.42
C GLY A 386 -5.22 24.99 34.69
N SER A 387 -5.72 25.32 35.89
CA SER A 387 -5.21 24.79 37.15
C SER A 387 -6.30 24.77 38.23
N CYS A 388 -6.11 23.94 39.25
CA CYS A 388 -6.96 23.92 40.44
C CYS A 388 -6.10 23.72 41.68
N ILE A 389 -6.30 24.57 42.68
CA ILE A 389 -5.58 24.56 43.96
C ILE A 389 -6.62 24.58 45.08
N LEU A 390 -6.57 23.59 45.95
CA LEU A 390 -7.35 23.47 47.16
C LEU A 390 -6.35 23.32 48.31
N THR A 391 -6.30 24.30 49.21
CA THR A 391 -5.31 24.32 50.30
C THR A 391 -5.73 23.48 51.50
N LYS A 392 -7.02 23.19 51.62
CA LYS A 392 -7.67 22.36 52.64
C LYS A 392 -9.08 21.95 52.21
N GLY A 393 -9.68 20.93 52.85
CA GLY A 393 -11.04 20.48 52.59
C GLY A 393 -11.32 20.01 51.15
N ALA A 394 -10.34 19.43 50.46
CA ALA A 394 -10.51 18.98 49.07
C ALA A 394 -11.63 17.93 48.93
N ALA A 395 -11.65 16.90 49.80
CA ALA A 395 -12.69 15.88 49.83
C ALA A 395 -14.09 16.44 50.18
N GLU A 396 -14.16 17.44 51.08
CA GLU A 396 -15.42 18.10 51.43
C GLU A 396 -16.01 18.90 50.26
N ARG A 397 -15.14 19.50 49.44
CA ARG A 397 -15.54 20.33 48.29
C ARG A 397 -15.99 19.51 47.08
N PHE A 398 -15.58 18.24 47.01
CA PHE A 398 -15.93 17.29 45.95
C PHE A 398 -16.40 15.95 46.55
N PRO A 399 -17.56 15.94 47.24
CA PRO A 399 -18.03 14.77 48.00
C PRO A 399 -18.47 13.59 47.13
N LEU A 400 -18.71 13.83 45.83
CA LEU A 400 -19.07 12.80 44.85
C LEU A 400 -17.85 12.12 44.22
N ASP A 401 -16.64 12.64 44.48
CA ASP A 401 -15.38 12.01 44.05
C ASP A 401 -14.98 10.93 45.08
N ALA A 402 -15.30 9.68 44.77
CA ALA A 402 -15.02 8.54 45.64
C ALA A 402 -13.50 8.35 45.91
N GLY A 403 -12.64 8.82 45.00
CA GLY A 403 -11.19 8.77 45.16
C GLY A 403 -10.70 9.73 46.24
N LEU A 404 -11.13 11.00 46.18
CA LEU A 404 -10.75 12.00 47.18
C LEU A 404 -11.25 11.66 48.59
N ALA A 405 -12.48 11.18 48.69
CA ALA A 405 -13.09 10.81 49.97
C ALA A 405 -12.39 9.59 50.60
N SER A 406 -12.11 8.55 49.82
CA SER A 406 -11.47 7.33 50.32
C SER A 406 -10.00 7.53 50.72
N LEU A 407 -9.30 8.47 50.07
CA LEU A 407 -7.90 8.80 50.35
C LEU A 407 -7.72 9.85 51.45
N ALA A 408 -8.82 10.39 52.01
CA ALA A 408 -8.82 11.47 53.00
C ALA A 408 -7.98 12.69 52.53
N VAL A 409 -8.20 13.12 51.30
CA VAL A 409 -7.42 14.20 50.68
C VAL A 409 -7.85 15.55 51.25
N GLU A 410 -6.90 16.24 51.87
CA GLU A 410 -7.10 17.54 52.49
C GLU A 410 -6.74 18.67 51.52
N ALA A 411 -5.60 18.57 50.82
CA ALA A 411 -5.18 19.55 49.82
C ALA A 411 -4.92 18.90 48.45
N TYR A 412 -5.13 19.68 47.38
CA TYR A 412 -5.06 19.23 45.98
C TYR A 412 -4.45 20.34 45.13
N VAL A 413 -3.43 20.01 44.33
CA VAL A 413 -2.84 20.92 43.35
C VAL A 413 -2.77 20.20 42.01
N SER A 414 -3.31 20.80 40.96
CA SER A 414 -3.24 20.21 39.63
C SER A 414 -3.23 21.24 38.52
N ILE A 415 -2.60 20.87 37.41
CA ILE A 415 -2.41 21.68 36.21
C ILE A 415 -2.83 20.87 34.99
N ALA A 416 -3.47 21.55 34.03
CA ALA A 416 -3.89 20.95 32.78
C ALA A 416 -2.67 20.66 31.89
N LEU A 417 -2.68 19.48 31.28
CA LEU A 417 -1.80 19.13 30.17
C LEU A 417 -2.50 19.55 28.89
N ARG A 418 -1.82 20.40 28.11
CA ARG A 418 -2.39 21.05 26.93
C ARG A 418 -1.60 20.67 25.69
N ASP A 419 -2.33 20.45 24.60
CA ASP A 419 -1.76 20.19 23.29
C ASP A 419 -1.15 21.44 22.65
N ALA A 420 -0.48 21.27 21.51
CA ALA A 420 0.09 22.37 20.72
C ALA A 420 -0.94 23.43 20.26
N HIS A 421 -2.24 23.10 20.26
CA HIS A 421 -3.35 24.00 19.91
C HIS A 421 -3.99 24.66 21.13
N GLY A 422 -3.50 24.36 22.35
CA GLY A 422 -4.02 24.88 23.62
C GLY A 422 -5.19 24.09 24.21
N GLY A 423 -5.62 23.00 23.56
CA GLY A 423 -6.66 22.09 24.04
C GLY A 423 -6.19 21.29 25.25
N ALA A 424 -6.96 21.27 26.34
CA ALA A 424 -6.64 20.49 27.53
C ALA A 424 -7.09 19.03 27.35
N PHE A 425 -6.16 18.08 27.39
CA PHE A 425 -6.45 16.65 27.17
C PHE A 425 -6.05 15.76 28.35
N GLY A 426 -5.36 16.32 29.35
CA GLY A 426 -4.97 15.59 30.55
C GLY A 426 -4.67 16.50 31.73
N VAL A 427 -4.25 15.91 32.84
CA VAL A 427 -3.89 16.59 34.08
C VAL A 427 -2.65 15.98 34.72
N LEU A 428 -1.86 16.83 35.36
CA LEU A 428 -0.82 16.44 36.32
C LEU A 428 -1.30 16.92 37.70
N ALA A 429 -1.44 16.01 38.66
CA ALA A 429 -2.04 16.31 39.96
C ALA A 429 -1.18 15.79 41.12
N ALA A 430 -1.12 16.56 42.20
CA ALA A 430 -0.53 16.21 43.49
C ALA A 430 -1.58 16.36 44.60
N LEU A 431 -1.66 15.36 45.47
CA LEU A 431 -2.66 15.23 46.52
C LEU A 431 -1.96 15.07 47.87
N PHE A 432 -2.55 15.68 48.89
CA PHE A 432 -2.02 15.73 50.25
C PHE A 432 -3.11 15.43 51.26
N ARG A 433 -2.80 14.65 52.30
CA ARG A 433 -3.69 14.35 53.44
C ARG A 433 -3.60 15.39 54.55
N ARG A 434 -2.82 16.45 54.32
CA ARG A 434 -2.64 17.60 55.21
C ARG A 434 -2.87 18.91 54.44
N PRO A 435 -3.21 20.01 55.12
CA PRO A 435 -3.29 21.31 54.49
C PRO A 435 -1.95 21.70 53.85
N LEU A 436 -2.02 22.41 52.73
CA LEU A 436 -0.83 22.86 52.01
C LEU A 436 -0.52 24.32 52.36
N GLU A 437 0.66 24.57 52.93
CA GLU A 437 1.11 25.91 53.34
C GLU A 437 1.76 26.68 52.18
N ASP A 438 2.63 26.04 51.40
CA ASP A 438 3.33 26.66 50.26
C ASP A 438 2.71 26.21 48.92
N THR A 439 1.60 26.84 48.56
CA THR A 439 0.89 26.58 47.30
C THR A 439 1.68 27.04 46.08
N GLY A 440 2.47 28.09 46.23
CA GLY A 440 3.25 28.68 45.14
C GLY A 440 4.37 27.76 44.67
N PHE A 441 5.05 27.09 45.62
CA PHE A 441 6.05 26.08 45.29
C PHE A 441 5.43 24.87 44.58
N ALA A 442 4.33 24.32 45.11
CA ALA A 442 3.68 23.16 44.53
C ALA A 442 3.13 23.42 43.12
N GLU A 443 2.40 24.52 42.93
CA GLU A 443 1.90 24.91 41.62
C GLU A 443 3.05 25.21 40.65
N GLY A 444 4.06 25.98 41.07
CA GLY A 444 5.21 26.32 40.24
C GLY A 444 5.96 25.08 39.75
N LEU A 445 6.17 24.10 40.63
CA LEU A 445 6.87 22.87 40.28
C LEU A 445 6.07 22.02 39.29
N LEU A 446 4.77 21.80 39.53
CA LEU A 446 3.92 21.09 38.56
C LEU A 446 3.87 21.82 37.22
N ARG A 447 3.87 23.16 37.22
CA ARG A 447 3.75 23.98 36.00
C ARG A 447 4.97 23.84 35.10
N VAL A 448 6.16 23.79 35.70
CA VAL A 448 7.43 23.59 34.97
C VAL A 448 7.43 22.25 34.23
N PHE A 449 6.92 21.19 34.85
CA PHE A 449 6.94 19.85 34.24
C PHE A 449 5.68 19.51 33.43
N ALA A 450 4.58 20.27 33.56
CA ALA A 450 3.34 20.05 32.82
C ALA A 450 3.55 20.13 31.30
N ALA A 451 4.31 21.12 30.81
CA ALA A 451 4.59 21.25 29.37
C ALA A 451 5.41 20.06 28.83
N ARG A 452 6.39 19.59 29.60
CA ARG A 452 7.20 18.42 29.22
C ARG A 452 6.38 17.13 29.25
N ALA A 453 5.51 16.97 30.26
CA ALA A 453 4.60 15.83 30.35
C ALA A 453 3.55 15.81 29.23
N ALA A 454 3.01 16.98 28.87
CA ALA A 454 2.09 17.10 27.73
C ALA A 454 2.77 16.72 26.41
N ALA A 455 3.96 17.28 26.14
CA ALA A 455 4.73 16.94 24.95
C ALA A 455 5.09 15.45 24.85
N GLU A 456 5.44 14.82 25.98
CA GLU A 456 5.75 13.39 26.01
C GLU A 456 4.50 12.52 25.80
N LEU A 457 3.33 12.92 26.33
CA LEU A 457 2.05 12.25 26.08
C LEU A 457 1.61 12.39 24.63
N GLU A 458 1.73 13.59 24.04
CA GLU A 458 1.43 13.80 22.62
C GLU A 458 2.35 12.98 21.72
N ARG A 459 3.64 12.89 22.07
CA ARG A 459 4.60 12.03 21.35
C ARG A 459 4.21 10.56 21.44
N ASP A 460 3.80 10.10 22.61
CA ASP A 460 3.32 8.74 22.84
C ASP A 460 2.00 8.46 22.08
N HIS A 461 1.06 9.41 22.04
CA HIS A 461 -0.15 9.34 21.21
C HIS A 461 0.19 9.28 19.72
N HIS A 462 1.10 10.14 19.26
CA HIS A 462 1.49 10.20 17.87
C HIS A 462 2.22 8.94 17.43
N LEU A 463 3.11 8.39 18.28
CA LEU A 463 3.75 7.10 18.02
C LEU A 463 2.74 5.96 18.01
N ARG A 464 1.79 5.91 18.94
CA ARG A 464 0.73 4.90 18.91
C ARG A 464 -0.16 5.03 17.68
N ALA A 465 -0.46 6.25 17.25
CA ALA A 465 -1.21 6.52 16.03
C ALA A 465 -0.42 6.10 14.78
N LEU A 466 0.88 6.39 14.72
CA LEU A 466 1.77 5.97 13.65
C LEU A 466 1.95 4.45 13.61
N GLU A 467 2.12 3.80 14.77
CA GLU A 467 2.17 2.34 14.86
C GLU A 467 0.84 1.72 14.43
N HIS A 468 -0.29 2.26 14.89
CA HIS A 468 -1.60 1.81 14.46
C HIS A 468 -1.79 2.00 12.96
N GLN A 469 -1.41 3.14 12.39
CA GLN A 469 -1.50 3.42 10.95
C GLN A 469 -0.53 2.56 10.12
N ALA A 470 0.64 2.23 10.66
CA ALA A 470 1.61 1.33 10.04
C ALA A 470 1.14 -0.13 10.07
N HIS A 471 0.28 -0.50 11.03
CA HIS A 471 -0.13 -1.89 11.28
C HIS A 471 -1.61 -2.19 10.97
N HIS A 472 -2.43 -1.18 10.72
CA HIS A 472 -3.86 -1.30 10.44
C HIS A 472 -4.26 -0.62 9.13
N ASP A 473 -5.34 -1.10 8.52
CA ASP A 473 -5.98 -0.52 7.35
C ASP A 473 -6.82 0.69 7.74
N ALA A 474 -6.60 1.83 7.07
CA ALA A 474 -7.19 3.11 7.44
C ALA A 474 -8.71 3.19 7.21
N LEU A 475 -9.26 2.34 6.32
CA LEU A 475 -10.69 2.32 6.02
C LEU A 475 -11.46 1.43 7.01
N THR A 476 -11.01 0.18 7.17
CA THR A 476 -11.74 -0.84 7.94
C THR A 476 -11.30 -0.94 9.40
N GLY A 477 -10.14 -0.36 9.76
CA GLY A 477 -9.53 -0.49 11.09
C GLY A 477 -8.94 -1.87 11.40
N LEU A 478 -9.09 -2.84 10.49
CA LEU A 478 -8.52 -4.17 10.63
C LEU A 478 -6.99 -4.13 10.55
N PRO A 479 -6.27 -5.12 11.12
CA PRO A 479 -4.86 -5.35 10.80
C PRO A 479 -4.58 -5.28 9.30
N ASN A 480 -3.46 -4.69 8.91
CA ASN A 480 -3.05 -4.63 7.51
C ASN A 480 -2.13 -5.81 7.15
N ARG A 481 -1.76 -5.89 5.86
CA ARG A 481 -0.84 -6.90 5.33
C ARG A 481 0.48 -6.99 6.11
N PHE A 482 1.02 -5.86 6.58
CA PHE A 482 2.26 -5.84 7.35
C PHE A 482 2.09 -6.52 8.71
N LEU A 483 1.06 -6.16 9.47
CA LEU A 483 0.83 -6.76 10.80
C LEU A 483 0.54 -8.26 10.70
N LEU A 484 -0.27 -8.69 9.73
CA LEU A 484 -0.51 -10.12 9.49
C LEU A 484 0.79 -10.88 9.27
N LYS A 485 1.63 -10.40 8.35
CA LYS A 485 2.89 -11.06 8.00
C LYS A 485 3.82 -11.13 9.21
N LYS A 486 3.97 -10.01 9.93
CA LYS A 486 4.82 -9.92 11.13
C LYS A 486 4.38 -10.93 12.19
N SER A 487 3.08 -11.02 12.51
CA SER A 487 2.61 -11.96 13.53
C SER A 487 2.73 -13.42 13.10
N LEU A 488 2.55 -13.74 11.81
CA LEU A 488 2.80 -15.09 11.30
C LEU A 488 4.30 -15.45 11.37
N GLU A 489 5.20 -14.49 11.15
CA GLU A 489 6.64 -14.67 11.31
C GLU A 489 7.05 -14.87 12.78
N GLU A 490 6.46 -14.11 13.70
CA GLU A 490 6.67 -14.26 15.15
C GLU A 490 6.18 -15.63 15.64
N LEU A 491 4.99 -16.07 15.22
CA LEU A 491 4.45 -17.41 15.51
C LEU A 491 5.33 -18.52 14.94
N SER A 492 6.01 -18.28 13.82
CA SER A 492 6.95 -19.23 13.24
C SER A 492 8.28 -19.30 14.01
N ALA A 493 8.64 -18.24 14.77
CA ALA A 493 9.91 -18.12 15.48
C ALA A 493 9.85 -18.61 16.95
N GLU A 494 8.67 -18.69 17.56
CA GLU A 494 8.51 -19.19 18.93
C GLU A 494 8.82 -20.69 19.07
N GLY A 495 9.74 -21.00 19.99
CA GLY A 495 10.44 -22.28 20.13
C GLY A 495 9.56 -23.54 20.16
N GLY A 496 9.64 -24.33 19.08
CA GLY A 496 9.39 -25.77 19.08
C GLY A 496 8.07 -26.27 18.49
N LYS A 497 7.04 -25.43 18.36
CA LYS A 497 5.74 -25.84 17.76
C LYS A 497 5.61 -25.53 16.27
N GLY A 498 6.32 -24.53 15.77
CA GLY A 498 6.27 -24.10 14.37
C GLY A 498 4.91 -23.48 13.98
N LEU A 499 4.85 -22.90 12.78
CA LEU A 499 3.64 -22.31 12.22
C LEU A 499 2.61 -23.41 11.93
N ALA A 500 1.54 -23.49 12.73
CA ALA A 500 0.51 -24.52 12.64
C ALA A 500 -0.90 -23.89 12.62
N GLY A 501 -1.61 -24.04 11.51
CA GLY A 501 -2.93 -23.43 11.32
C GLY A 501 -3.32 -23.32 9.84
N ALA A 502 -4.44 -22.65 9.58
CA ALA A 502 -4.95 -22.40 8.25
C ALA A 502 -4.99 -20.90 7.96
N LEU A 503 -4.42 -20.49 6.83
CA LEU A 503 -4.56 -19.16 6.26
C LEU A 503 -5.60 -19.21 5.13
N LEU A 504 -6.65 -18.41 5.27
CA LEU A 504 -7.70 -18.24 4.27
C LEU A 504 -7.57 -16.84 3.68
N LEU A 505 -7.36 -16.76 2.37
CA LEU A 505 -7.39 -15.51 1.62
C LEU A 505 -8.77 -15.36 0.97
N VAL A 506 -9.37 -14.19 1.08
CA VAL A 506 -10.74 -13.89 0.64
C VAL A 506 -10.69 -12.70 -0.29
N ASP A 507 -11.25 -12.82 -1.48
CA ASP A 507 -11.39 -11.75 -2.47
C ASP A 507 -12.86 -11.59 -2.84
N LEU A 508 -13.34 -10.34 -2.92
CA LEU A 508 -14.75 -10.07 -3.21
C LEU A 508 -15.01 -10.11 -4.71
N ASP A 509 -15.95 -10.96 -5.14
CA ASP A 509 -16.24 -11.13 -6.56
C ASP A 509 -16.93 -9.88 -7.12
N ARG A 510 -16.43 -9.40 -8.27
CA ARG A 510 -16.98 -8.25 -9.01
C ARG A 510 -17.09 -6.96 -8.19
N PHE A 511 -16.32 -6.80 -7.13
CA PHE A 511 -16.33 -5.56 -6.33
C PHE A 511 -15.99 -4.31 -7.17
N LYS A 512 -15.13 -4.47 -8.17
CA LYS A 512 -14.84 -3.41 -9.15
C LYS A 512 -16.10 -2.91 -9.88
N GLU A 513 -17.01 -3.80 -10.31
CA GLU A 513 -18.25 -3.40 -10.97
C GLU A 513 -19.16 -2.59 -10.05
N ILE A 514 -19.16 -2.91 -8.74
CA ILE A 514 -19.87 -2.15 -7.71
C ILE A 514 -19.30 -0.73 -7.61
N ASN A 515 -17.97 -0.58 -7.55
CA ASN A 515 -17.33 0.73 -7.53
C ASN A 515 -17.58 1.53 -8.81
N ASP A 516 -17.47 0.89 -9.97
CA ASP A 516 -17.65 1.53 -11.27
C ASP A 516 -19.11 1.97 -11.49
N THR A 517 -20.08 1.29 -10.86
CA THR A 517 -21.52 1.58 -11.01
C THR A 517 -22.08 2.51 -9.93
N LEU A 518 -21.70 2.30 -8.66
CA LEU A 518 -22.28 2.98 -7.49
C LEU A 518 -21.32 3.99 -6.83
N GLY A 519 -20.07 4.02 -7.28
CA GLY A 519 -19.03 4.92 -6.78
C GLY A 519 -18.28 4.36 -5.57
N HIS A 520 -17.04 4.82 -5.42
CA HIS A 520 -16.14 4.43 -4.33
C HIS A 520 -16.71 4.61 -2.91
N PRO A 521 -17.50 5.66 -2.57
CA PRO A 521 -18.06 5.79 -1.23
C PRO A 521 -18.99 4.63 -0.82
N VAL A 522 -19.75 4.07 -1.77
CA VAL A 522 -20.61 2.91 -1.52
C VAL A 522 -19.77 1.64 -1.37
N GLY A 523 -18.74 1.49 -2.20
CA GLY A 523 -17.77 0.39 -2.05
C GLY A 523 -17.02 0.43 -0.73
N ASP A 524 -16.62 1.60 -0.26
CA ASP A 524 -15.93 1.79 1.02
C ASP A 524 -16.80 1.36 2.21
N GLN A 525 -18.07 1.76 2.21
CA GLN A 525 -19.04 1.32 3.22
C GLN A 525 -19.29 -0.20 3.15
N LEU A 526 -19.36 -0.76 1.95
CA LEU A 526 -19.48 -2.21 1.75
C LEU A 526 -18.27 -2.95 2.32
N LEU A 527 -17.06 -2.46 2.09
CA LEU A 527 -15.82 -3.03 2.64
C LEU A 527 -15.80 -2.99 4.17
N CYS A 528 -16.27 -1.90 4.78
CA CYS A 528 -16.41 -1.81 6.24
C CYS A 528 -17.40 -2.85 6.77
N ALA A 529 -18.58 -2.97 6.16
CA ALA A 529 -19.59 -3.94 6.57
C ALA A 529 -19.11 -5.40 6.40
N VAL A 530 -18.41 -5.68 5.30
CA VAL A 530 -17.79 -6.98 5.03
C VAL A 530 -16.70 -7.29 6.06
N GLY A 531 -15.80 -6.34 6.33
CA GLY A 531 -14.71 -6.51 7.29
C GLY A 531 -15.21 -6.83 8.70
N GLU A 532 -16.28 -6.16 9.13
CA GLU A 532 -16.89 -6.44 10.44
C GLU A 532 -17.52 -7.84 10.50
N ARG A 533 -18.23 -8.28 9.46
CA ARG A 533 -18.82 -9.64 9.41
C ARG A 533 -17.79 -10.74 9.41
N LEU A 534 -16.71 -10.56 8.63
CA LEU A 534 -15.63 -11.52 8.58
C LEU A 534 -14.90 -11.58 9.93
N ARG A 535 -14.72 -10.43 10.60
CA ARG A 535 -14.15 -10.37 11.97
C ARG A 535 -15.01 -11.15 12.96
N GLU A 536 -16.32 -10.90 13.01
CA GLU A 536 -17.23 -11.63 13.90
C GLU A 536 -17.19 -13.14 13.65
N THR A 537 -17.21 -13.54 12.38
CA THR A 537 -17.19 -14.96 11.98
C THR A 537 -15.86 -15.62 12.35
N ALA A 538 -14.72 -14.96 12.11
CA ALA A 538 -13.41 -15.47 12.45
C ALA A 538 -13.22 -15.68 13.96
N LEU A 539 -13.73 -14.74 14.77
CA LEU A 539 -13.63 -14.80 16.24
C LEU A 539 -14.32 -16.02 16.84
N LEU A 540 -15.41 -16.52 16.22
CA LEU A 540 -16.13 -17.71 16.69
C LEU A 540 -15.26 -18.97 16.73
N ARG A 541 -14.22 -19.03 15.88
CA ARG A 541 -13.25 -20.14 15.83
C ARG A 541 -11.88 -19.78 16.39
N GLY A 542 -11.78 -18.67 17.13
CA GLY A 542 -10.50 -18.17 17.65
C GLY A 542 -9.52 -17.72 16.55
N GLY A 543 -10.04 -17.41 15.36
CA GLY A 543 -9.28 -16.82 14.28
C GLY A 543 -9.20 -15.30 14.38
N TRP A 544 -8.33 -14.71 13.57
CA TRP A 544 -8.16 -13.27 13.47
C TRP A 544 -7.98 -12.86 12.00
N ILE A 545 -8.34 -11.61 11.69
CA ILE A 545 -8.48 -11.11 10.33
C ILE A 545 -7.56 -9.93 10.06
N ALA A 546 -7.14 -9.79 8.81
CA ALA A 546 -6.48 -8.62 8.26
C ALA A 546 -7.10 -8.23 6.90
N ARG A 547 -7.01 -6.95 6.54
CA ARG A 547 -7.27 -6.49 5.17
C ARG A 547 -5.94 -6.28 4.44
N LEU A 548 -5.80 -6.87 3.26
CA LEU A 548 -4.54 -6.86 2.53
C LEU A 548 -4.39 -5.68 1.56
N GLY A 549 -5.52 -5.12 1.14
CA GLY A 549 -5.63 -4.01 0.19
C GLY A 549 -6.78 -4.27 -0.80
N GLY A 550 -7.35 -3.21 -1.38
CA GLY A 550 -8.48 -3.36 -2.32
C GLY A 550 -9.66 -4.12 -1.69
N ASP A 551 -10.09 -5.18 -2.35
CA ASP A 551 -11.13 -6.14 -1.97
C ASP A 551 -10.61 -7.40 -1.25
N GLU A 552 -9.32 -7.48 -0.94
CA GLU A 552 -8.69 -8.66 -0.34
C GLU A 552 -8.67 -8.63 1.20
N PHE A 553 -9.11 -9.72 1.81
CA PHE A 553 -9.01 -10.01 3.24
C PHE A 553 -8.27 -11.31 3.49
N ALA A 554 -7.68 -11.45 4.67
CA ALA A 554 -7.02 -12.68 5.10
C ALA A 554 -7.46 -13.05 6.52
N VAL A 555 -7.78 -14.32 6.73
CA VAL A 555 -8.16 -14.87 8.04
C VAL A 555 -7.19 -15.98 8.41
N TRP A 556 -6.60 -15.87 9.60
CA TRP A 556 -5.76 -16.91 10.17
C TRP A 556 -6.48 -17.64 11.30
N TYR A 557 -6.50 -18.97 11.22
CA TYR A 557 -7.01 -19.85 12.27
C TYR A 557 -5.86 -20.66 12.90
N PRO A 558 -5.38 -20.27 14.10
CA PRO A 558 -4.35 -21.01 14.81
C PRO A 558 -4.81 -22.44 15.14
N GLY A 559 -3.93 -23.42 14.94
CA GLY A 559 -4.21 -24.82 15.31
C GLY A 559 -5.16 -25.59 14.39
N VAL A 560 -5.74 -24.94 13.36
CA VAL A 560 -6.55 -25.61 12.32
C VAL A 560 -5.62 -26.22 11.26
N GLY A 561 -5.20 -27.47 11.48
CA GLY A 561 -4.33 -28.20 10.54
C GLY A 561 -5.07 -29.23 9.66
N GLU A 562 -6.29 -29.61 10.03
CA GLU A 562 -7.08 -30.61 9.31
C GLU A 562 -7.83 -29.97 8.12
N PRO A 563 -7.71 -30.51 6.90
CA PRO A 563 -8.37 -29.94 5.72
C PRO A 563 -9.89 -29.78 5.89
N ALA A 564 -10.57 -30.76 6.49
CA ALA A 564 -12.02 -30.67 6.70
C ALA A 564 -12.42 -29.48 7.59
N ALA A 565 -11.64 -29.18 8.63
CA ALA A 565 -11.89 -28.06 9.52
C ALA A 565 -11.63 -26.70 8.85
N ALA A 566 -10.62 -26.62 7.97
CA ALA A 566 -10.33 -25.43 7.20
C ALA A 566 -11.38 -25.18 6.09
N ASP A 567 -11.87 -26.24 5.44
CA ASP A 567 -12.96 -26.15 4.45
C ASP A 567 -14.25 -25.64 5.10
N LEU A 568 -14.60 -26.18 6.27
CA LEU A 568 -15.76 -25.75 7.03
C LEU A 568 -15.66 -24.27 7.42
N ALA A 569 -14.50 -23.82 7.89
CA ALA A 569 -14.27 -22.41 8.21
C ALA A 569 -14.39 -21.50 6.97
N ALA A 570 -13.91 -21.94 5.81
CA ALA A 570 -14.09 -21.22 4.55
C ALA A 570 -15.56 -21.14 4.13
N GLY A 571 -16.32 -22.21 4.32
CA GLY A 571 -17.77 -22.24 4.10
C GLY A 571 -18.53 -21.24 4.97
N GLU A 572 -18.21 -21.17 6.27
CA GLU A 572 -18.83 -20.21 7.19
C GLU A 572 -18.54 -18.76 6.81
N LEU A 573 -17.32 -18.44 6.34
CA LEU A 573 -16.99 -17.12 5.84
C LEU A 573 -17.82 -16.76 4.60
N LEU A 574 -17.96 -17.69 3.64
CA LEU A 574 -18.78 -17.49 2.44
C LEU A 574 -20.27 -17.29 2.78
N GLU A 575 -20.83 -18.10 3.69
CA GLU A 575 -22.21 -17.94 4.15
C GLU A 575 -22.42 -16.59 4.86
N ALA A 576 -21.43 -16.14 5.63
CA ALA A 576 -21.49 -14.84 6.29
C ALA A 576 -21.52 -13.69 5.28
N LEU A 577 -20.76 -13.80 4.19
CA LEU A 577 -20.66 -12.82 3.10
C LEU A 577 -21.89 -12.79 2.18
N ALA A 578 -22.52 -13.95 1.94
CA ALA A 578 -23.72 -14.06 1.12
C ALA A 578 -24.93 -13.28 1.70
N ARG A 579 -24.88 -12.86 2.97
CA ARG A 579 -25.93 -12.04 3.58
C ARG A 579 -25.92 -10.63 2.98
N PRO A 580 -27.08 -10.05 2.62
CA PRO A 580 -27.10 -8.71 2.02
C PRO A 580 -26.61 -7.63 2.98
N ALA A 581 -25.77 -6.70 2.52
CA ALA A 581 -25.35 -5.50 3.24
C ALA A 581 -26.31 -4.33 2.97
N GLN A 582 -26.67 -3.58 4.02
CA GLN A 582 -27.36 -2.31 3.87
C GLN A 582 -26.34 -1.18 3.81
N VAL A 583 -26.29 -0.49 2.67
CA VAL A 583 -25.35 0.61 2.40
C VAL A 583 -26.14 1.73 1.74
N GLU A 584 -26.18 2.93 2.34
CA GLU A 584 -26.95 4.08 1.82
C GLU A 584 -28.43 3.75 1.47
N GLY A 585 -29.05 2.83 2.21
CA GLY A 585 -30.43 2.37 1.95
C GLY A 585 -30.58 1.36 0.80
N LEU A 586 -29.51 0.99 0.12
CA LEU A 586 -29.45 -0.09 -0.87
C LEU A 586 -29.16 -1.43 -0.18
N ARG A 587 -29.68 -2.51 -0.79
CA ARG A 587 -29.42 -3.89 -0.35
C ARG A 587 -28.48 -4.53 -1.36
N LEU A 588 -27.20 -4.67 -0.98
CA LEU A 588 -26.14 -5.20 -1.84
C LEU A 588 -25.78 -6.63 -1.43
N GLU A 589 -25.66 -7.52 -2.42
CA GLU A 589 -25.15 -8.88 -2.25
C GLU A 589 -23.82 -8.97 -2.99
N VAL A 590 -22.79 -9.52 -2.33
CA VAL A 590 -21.45 -9.67 -2.89
C VAL A 590 -20.98 -11.10 -2.69
N GLY A 591 -20.51 -11.72 -3.78
CA GLY A 591 -19.85 -13.02 -3.75
C GLY A 591 -18.42 -12.89 -3.25
N ALA A 592 -17.78 -14.02 -2.96
CA ALA A 592 -16.35 -14.03 -2.69
C ALA A 592 -15.72 -15.36 -3.09
N SER A 593 -14.43 -15.28 -3.39
CA SER A 593 -13.57 -16.42 -3.68
C SER A 593 -12.57 -16.61 -2.53
N VAL A 594 -12.44 -17.83 -2.01
CA VAL A 594 -11.61 -18.14 -0.84
C VAL A 594 -10.50 -19.15 -1.14
N GLY A 595 -9.25 -18.75 -0.98
CA GLY A 595 -8.08 -19.62 -1.10
C GLY A 595 -7.57 -20.13 0.25
N ILE A 596 -7.36 -21.44 0.38
CA ILE A 596 -7.00 -22.09 1.65
C ILE A 596 -5.56 -22.64 1.61
N ALA A 597 -4.70 -22.16 2.52
CA ALA A 597 -3.36 -22.69 2.72
C ALA A 597 -3.14 -23.19 4.16
N LEU A 598 -2.54 -24.38 4.31
CA LEU A 598 -2.30 -25.03 5.60
C LEU A 598 -0.83 -24.96 5.98
N ALA A 599 -0.54 -24.61 7.22
CA ALA A 599 0.79 -24.63 7.81
C ALA A 599 0.92 -25.84 8.76
N PRO A 600 2.04 -26.59 8.73
CA PRO A 600 3.22 -26.40 7.88
C PRO A 600 3.12 -27.10 6.50
N ARG A 601 1.96 -27.69 6.15
CA ARG A 601 1.79 -28.58 4.99
C ARG A 601 2.14 -27.92 3.65
N HIS A 602 1.69 -26.70 3.43
CA HIS A 602 1.85 -25.96 2.16
C HIS A 602 3.05 -25.00 2.23
N ALA A 603 3.29 -24.38 3.38
CA ALA A 603 4.47 -23.55 3.62
C ALA A 603 4.78 -23.42 5.12
N GLN A 604 6.05 -23.13 5.43
CA GLN A 604 6.56 -22.92 6.79
C GLN A 604 6.86 -21.44 7.09
N SER A 605 6.68 -20.54 6.12
CA SER A 605 6.90 -19.10 6.29
C SER A 605 5.63 -18.32 5.94
N ALA A 606 5.46 -17.16 6.56
CA ALA A 606 4.32 -16.27 6.29
C ALA A 606 4.20 -15.91 4.81
N SER A 607 5.32 -15.57 4.17
CA SER A 607 5.35 -15.23 2.74
C SER A 607 4.99 -16.43 1.85
N GLY A 608 5.41 -17.63 2.23
CA GLY A 608 5.04 -18.85 1.50
C GLY A 608 3.55 -19.19 1.64
N LEU A 609 2.98 -19.05 2.84
CA LEU A 609 1.55 -19.28 3.07
C LEU A 609 0.67 -18.30 2.31
N LEU A 610 1.02 -17.00 2.35
CA LEU A 610 0.29 -15.97 1.61
C LEU A 610 0.27 -16.29 0.11
N ARG A 611 1.42 -16.68 -0.46
CA ARG A 611 1.50 -17.10 -1.87
C ARG A 611 0.64 -18.32 -2.15
N CYS A 612 0.69 -19.35 -1.30
CA CYS A 612 -0.13 -20.55 -1.47
C CYS A 612 -1.62 -20.24 -1.41
N ALA A 613 -2.05 -19.39 -0.46
CA ALA A 613 -3.45 -19.00 -0.33
C ALA A 613 -3.91 -18.16 -1.54
N ASP A 614 -3.05 -17.29 -2.06
CA ASP A 614 -3.30 -16.48 -3.27
C ASP A 614 -3.51 -17.34 -4.52
N VAL A 615 -2.61 -18.30 -4.78
CA VAL A 615 -2.78 -19.27 -5.87
C VAL A 615 -4.09 -20.06 -5.73
N ALA A 616 -4.41 -20.51 -4.52
CA ALA A 616 -5.63 -21.27 -4.25
C ALA A 616 -6.90 -20.43 -4.49
N MET A 617 -6.86 -19.16 -4.11
CA MET A 617 -7.95 -18.20 -4.27
C MET A 617 -8.20 -17.92 -5.75
N TYR A 618 -7.14 -17.64 -6.49
CA TYR A 618 -7.23 -17.40 -7.93
C TYR A 618 -7.80 -18.62 -8.66
N ALA A 619 -7.33 -19.82 -8.33
CA ALA A 619 -7.88 -21.06 -8.89
C ALA A 619 -9.35 -21.30 -8.53
N ALA A 620 -9.78 -20.94 -7.32
CA ALA A 620 -11.18 -21.02 -6.92
C ALA A 620 -12.07 -20.02 -7.70
N LYS A 621 -11.52 -18.83 -7.96
CA LYS A 621 -12.17 -17.76 -8.74
C LYS A 621 -12.37 -18.16 -10.20
N ASP A 622 -11.34 -18.68 -10.86
CA ASP A 622 -11.41 -19.15 -12.25
C ASP A 622 -12.40 -20.32 -12.43
N ARG A 623 -12.47 -21.22 -11.45
CA ARG A 623 -13.40 -22.37 -11.48
C ARG A 623 -14.82 -22.03 -11.04
N GLY A 624 -15.05 -20.84 -10.49
CA GLY A 624 -16.32 -20.48 -9.87
C GLY A 624 -16.72 -21.37 -8.68
N SER A 625 -15.76 -22.03 -8.02
CA SER A 625 -16.05 -22.96 -6.91
C SER A 625 -16.31 -22.25 -5.58
N GLY A 626 -16.07 -20.94 -5.51
CA GLY A 626 -16.19 -20.10 -4.31
C GLY A 626 -15.09 -20.35 -3.26
N ARG A 627 -14.56 -21.57 -3.14
CA ARG A 627 -13.37 -21.87 -2.31
C ARG A 627 -12.50 -22.98 -2.90
N GLY A 628 -11.22 -22.98 -2.53
CA GLY A 628 -10.25 -23.99 -3.00
C GLY A 628 -9.03 -24.11 -2.10
N PHE A 629 -8.46 -25.32 -2.01
CA PHE A 629 -7.17 -25.55 -1.35
C PHE A 629 -6.02 -25.29 -2.29
N TYR A 630 -4.89 -24.83 -1.73
CA TYR A 630 -3.65 -24.75 -2.47
C TYR A 630 -3.26 -26.12 -3.03
N ASP A 631 -2.98 -26.10 -4.33
CA ASP A 631 -2.48 -27.23 -5.10
C ASP A 631 -1.18 -26.80 -5.79
N ALA A 632 -0.09 -27.50 -5.49
CA ALA A 632 1.23 -27.21 -6.07
C ALA A 632 1.25 -27.36 -7.60
N THR A 633 0.31 -28.11 -8.19
CA THR A 633 0.18 -28.22 -9.66
C THR A 633 -0.35 -26.93 -10.30
N GLN A 634 -0.95 -26.04 -9.51
CA GLN A 634 -1.56 -24.79 -9.96
C GLN A 634 -0.69 -23.56 -9.63
N ASP A 635 0.36 -23.69 -8.79
CA ASP A 635 1.26 -22.59 -8.40
C ASP A 635 2.17 -22.17 -9.57
N PRO A 636 1.97 -21.00 -10.20
CA PRO A 636 2.81 -20.55 -11.32
C PRO A 636 4.21 -20.10 -10.87
N TYR A 637 4.45 -19.95 -9.56
CA TYR A 637 5.67 -19.42 -8.97
C TYR A 637 6.55 -20.50 -8.29
N SER A 638 6.31 -21.77 -8.59
CA SER A 638 7.15 -22.84 -8.03
C SER A 638 8.54 -22.86 -8.69
N THR A 639 9.59 -23.05 -7.89
CA THR A 639 10.97 -23.24 -8.38
C THR A 639 11.07 -24.43 -9.35
N GLU A 640 10.22 -25.44 -9.16
CA GLU A 640 10.08 -26.61 -10.03
C GLU A 640 9.59 -26.21 -11.43
N ARG A 641 8.59 -25.32 -11.56
CA ARG A 641 8.09 -24.84 -12.86
C ARG A 641 9.12 -23.97 -13.60
N LEU A 642 9.83 -23.09 -12.90
CA LEU A 642 10.91 -22.31 -13.52
C LEU A 642 12.04 -23.20 -14.05
N THR A 643 12.39 -24.25 -13.30
CA THR A 643 13.36 -25.25 -13.74
C THR A 643 12.85 -26.01 -14.97
N LEU A 644 11.60 -26.49 -14.91
CA LEU A 644 10.98 -27.25 -15.98
C LEU A 644 10.81 -26.40 -17.27
N LEU A 645 10.52 -25.10 -17.15
CA LEU A 645 10.44 -24.18 -18.29
C LEU A 645 11.81 -23.96 -18.95
N SER A 646 12.87 -23.78 -18.14
CA SER A 646 14.23 -23.67 -18.66
C SER A 646 14.68 -24.96 -19.34
N GLU A 647 14.36 -26.12 -18.76
CA GLU A 647 14.66 -27.43 -19.33
C GLU A 647 13.86 -27.68 -20.63
N LEU A 648 12.59 -27.29 -20.69
CA LEU A 648 11.75 -27.40 -21.88
C LEU A 648 12.33 -26.58 -23.04
N GLY A 649 12.79 -25.35 -22.76
CA GLY A 649 13.46 -24.53 -23.75
C GLY A 649 14.72 -25.20 -24.34
N ARG A 650 15.43 -26.03 -23.56
CA ARG A 650 16.54 -26.86 -24.06
C ARG A 650 16.04 -28.08 -24.83
N ALA A 651 15.01 -28.76 -24.32
CA ALA A 651 14.42 -29.94 -24.94
C ALA A 651 13.91 -29.68 -26.36
N VAL A 652 13.31 -28.51 -26.61
CA VAL A 652 12.85 -28.09 -27.96
C VAL A 652 13.99 -28.00 -28.98
N ARG A 653 15.23 -27.73 -28.54
CA ARG A 653 16.42 -27.68 -29.40
C ARG A 653 17.21 -28.99 -29.45
N GLY A 654 16.81 -30.00 -28.68
CA GLY A 654 17.49 -31.28 -28.58
C GLY A 654 16.58 -32.44 -28.97
N ASP A 655 16.99 -33.66 -28.61
CA ASP A 655 16.32 -34.90 -29.01
C ASP A 655 15.39 -35.49 -27.93
N GLU A 656 14.86 -34.65 -27.02
CA GLU A 656 14.06 -35.09 -25.87
C GLU A 656 12.54 -35.10 -26.15
N LEU A 657 12.08 -34.41 -27.19
CA LEU A 657 10.67 -34.38 -27.57
C LEU A 657 10.32 -35.51 -28.54
N ARG A 658 9.09 -36.02 -28.43
CA ARG A 658 8.51 -37.07 -29.28
C ARG A 658 7.05 -36.74 -29.57
N LEU A 659 6.51 -37.26 -30.66
CA LEU A 659 5.08 -37.21 -30.95
C LEU A 659 4.46 -38.60 -30.73
N ALA A 660 3.34 -38.60 -30.01
CA ALA A 660 2.38 -39.70 -30.02
C ALA A 660 1.19 -39.28 -30.91
N TYR A 661 0.52 -40.24 -31.50
CA TYR A 661 -0.56 -40.03 -32.47
C TYR A 661 -1.79 -40.77 -31.98
N GLN A 662 -2.88 -40.04 -31.75
CA GLN A 662 -4.15 -40.63 -31.34
C GLN A 662 -5.09 -40.73 -32.54
N PRO A 663 -5.69 -41.90 -32.81
CA PRO A 663 -6.59 -42.05 -33.95
C PRO A 663 -7.91 -41.33 -33.73
N ARG A 664 -8.36 -40.65 -34.80
CA ARG A 664 -9.70 -40.11 -34.94
C ARG A 664 -10.43 -40.91 -36.01
N VAL A 665 -11.61 -41.42 -35.67
CA VAL A 665 -12.37 -42.34 -36.52
C VAL A 665 -13.77 -41.82 -36.79
N ALA A 666 -14.34 -42.18 -37.95
CA ALA A 666 -15.75 -41.96 -38.19
C ALA A 666 -16.59 -42.81 -37.24
N ILE A 667 -17.58 -42.19 -36.60
CA ILE A 667 -18.46 -42.90 -35.64
C ILE A 667 -19.35 -43.92 -36.37
N ALA A 668 -19.71 -43.66 -37.63
CA ALA A 668 -20.60 -44.52 -38.41
C ALA A 668 -20.02 -45.89 -38.76
N ASP A 669 -18.73 -45.97 -39.11
CA ASP A 669 -18.10 -47.18 -39.65
C ASP A 669 -16.75 -47.53 -39.00
N GLY A 670 -16.23 -46.68 -38.11
CA GLY A 670 -14.93 -46.88 -37.46
C GLY A 670 -13.73 -46.65 -38.38
N SER A 671 -13.92 -46.12 -39.58
CA SER A 671 -12.83 -45.83 -40.52
C SER A 671 -11.95 -44.68 -40.01
N LEU A 672 -10.64 -44.76 -40.24
CA LEU A 672 -9.71 -43.71 -39.84
C LEU A 672 -9.96 -42.43 -40.65
N ARG A 673 -10.12 -41.30 -39.96
CA ARG A 673 -10.23 -39.97 -40.56
C ARG A 673 -8.95 -39.17 -40.46
N GLY A 674 -8.21 -39.35 -39.38
CA GLY A 674 -6.93 -38.70 -39.15
C GLY A 674 -6.32 -39.12 -37.82
N VAL A 675 -5.22 -38.47 -37.46
CA VAL A 675 -4.62 -38.64 -36.15
C VAL A 675 -4.26 -37.29 -35.54
N GLU A 676 -4.45 -37.15 -34.24
CA GLU A 676 -3.97 -35.98 -33.52
C GLU A 676 -2.53 -36.18 -33.05
N ALA A 677 -1.63 -35.26 -33.43
CA ALA A 677 -0.24 -35.26 -33.02
C ALA A 677 -0.09 -34.63 -31.62
N LEU A 678 0.12 -35.49 -30.63
CA LEU A 678 0.24 -35.12 -29.24
C LEU A 678 1.70 -35.16 -28.79
N VAL A 679 2.25 -34.01 -28.42
CA VAL A 679 3.63 -33.91 -27.95
C VAL A 679 3.84 -34.65 -26.62
N ARG A 680 4.98 -35.31 -26.50
CA ARG A 680 5.47 -35.99 -25.31
C ARG A 680 6.91 -35.55 -25.05
N TRP A 681 7.25 -35.37 -23.78
CA TRP A 681 8.62 -35.00 -23.40
C TRP A 681 9.28 -36.14 -22.63
N GLN A 682 10.29 -36.75 -23.24
CA GLN A 682 11.13 -37.77 -22.61
C GLN A 682 12.15 -37.07 -21.68
N HIS A 683 11.70 -36.65 -20.51
CA HIS A 683 12.54 -35.92 -19.57
C HIS A 683 13.60 -36.85 -18.93
N PRO A 684 14.89 -36.47 -18.89
CA PRO A 684 15.97 -37.35 -18.41
C PRO A 684 15.80 -37.85 -16.98
N ARG A 685 15.10 -37.07 -16.13
CA ARG A 685 14.91 -37.39 -14.70
C ARG A 685 13.49 -37.79 -14.33
N LEU A 686 12.49 -37.25 -15.03
CA LEU A 686 11.07 -37.41 -14.68
C LEU A 686 10.36 -38.45 -15.56
N GLY A 687 11.06 -39.03 -16.53
CA GLY A 687 10.48 -39.98 -17.47
C GLY A 687 9.62 -39.28 -18.54
N LEU A 688 8.66 -40.02 -19.10
CA LEU A 688 7.80 -39.52 -20.16
C LEU A 688 6.70 -38.62 -19.59
N LEU A 689 6.76 -37.33 -19.91
CA LEU A 689 5.78 -36.33 -19.48
C LEU A 689 4.71 -36.10 -20.56
N ALA A 690 3.46 -36.06 -20.12
CA ALA A 690 2.28 -35.68 -20.91
C ALA A 690 2.19 -34.15 -21.10
N PRO A 691 1.53 -33.66 -22.17
CA PRO A 691 1.50 -32.24 -22.52
C PRO A 691 0.90 -31.37 -21.40
N GLY A 692 -0.13 -31.84 -20.70
CA GLY A 692 -0.74 -31.10 -19.58
C GLY A 692 0.23 -30.75 -18.43
N ARG A 693 1.40 -31.39 -18.34
CA ARG A 693 2.43 -31.06 -17.34
C ARG A 693 3.36 -29.91 -17.74
N PHE A 694 3.51 -29.61 -19.03
CA PHE A 694 4.52 -28.65 -19.51
C PHE A 694 4.03 -27.65 -20.57
N VAL A 695 2.97 -27.95 -21.33
CA VAL A 695 2.40 -27.01 -22.31
C VAL A 695 1.85 -25.75 -21.64
N PRO A 696 1.09 -25.82 -20.52
CA PRO A 696 0.66 -24.61 -19.79
C PRO A 696 1.83 -23.74 -19.31
N LEU A 697 3.00 -24.35 -19.06
CA LEU A 697 4.22 -23.60 -18.69
C LEU A 697 4.80 -22.87 -19.90
N ALA A 698 4.83 -23.57 -21.03
CA ALA A 698 5.35 -23.02 -22.28
C ALA A 698 4.54 -21.78 -22.69
N GLU A 699 3.22 -21.79 -22.53
CA GLU A 699 2.29 -20.70 -22.88
C GLU A 699 2.54 -19.39 -22.13
N LEU A 700 3.14 -19.47 -20.94
CA LEU A 700 3.55 -18.30 -20.15
C LEU A 700 4.84 -17.65 -20.69
N SER A 701 5.47 -18.23 -21.72
CA SER A 701 6.75 -17.79 -22.27
C SER A 701 6.78 -17.86 -23.79
N ASP A 702 7.88 -17.45 -24.39
CA ASP A 702 8.10 -17.60 -25.84
C ASP A 702 8.46 -19.03 -26.26
N VAL A 703 8.69 -19.94 -25.31
CA VAL A 703 9.00 -21.35 -25.60
C VAL A 703 7.85 -22.02 -26.33
N ILE A 704 6.59 -21.64 -26.09
CA ILE A 704 5.43 -22.21 -26.80
C ILE A 704 5.54 -22.04 -28.31
N ARG A 705 6.06 -20.91 -28.81
CA ARG A 705 6.23 -20.70 -30.26
C ARG A 705 7.24 -21.70 -30.81
N SER A 706 8.40 -21.84 -30.18
CA SER A 706 9.40 -22.82 -30.60
C SER A 706 8.89 -24.25 -30.52
N LEU A 707 8.07 -24.57 -29.50
CA LEU A 707 7.45 -25.87 -29.35
C LEU A 707 6.44 -26.15 -30.47
N THR A 708 5.51 -25.22 -30.77
CA THR A 708 4.53 -25.38 -31.85
C THR A 708 5.22 -25.59 -33.20
N ARG A 709 6.27 -24.82 -33.51
CA ARG A 709 7.07 -25.00 -34.74
C ARG A 709 7.69 -26.40 -34.81
N TRP A 710 8.29 -26.86 -33.71
CA TRP A 710 8.87 -28.20 -33.63
C TRP A 710 7.82 -29.29 -33.83
N VAL A 711 6.64 -29.16 -33.21
CA VAL A 711 5.53 -30.12 -33.34
C VAL A 711 5.04 -30.18 -34.79
N LEU A 712 4.86 -29.02 -35.45
CA LEU A 712 4.45 -28.95 -36.84
C LEU A 712 5.45 -29.66 -37.76
N ASP A 713 6.73 -29.31 -37.66
CA ASP A 713 7.77 -29.90 -38.51
C ASP A 713 7.89 -31.42 -38.27
N ALA A 714 7.82 -31.88 -37.02
CA ALA A 714 7.88 -33.30 -36.69
C ALA A 714 6.63 -34.07 -37.18
N ALA A 715 5.44 -33.46 -37.09
CA ALA A 715 4.20 -34.05 -37.58
C ALA A 715 4.20 -34.19 -39.11
N LEU A 716 4.63 -33.14 -39.83
CA LEU A 716 4.75 -33.16 -41.29
C LEU A 716 5.83 -34.12 -41.77
N ALA A 717 6.97 -34.20 -41.07
CA ALA A 717 7.99 -35.20 -41.37
C ALA A 717 7.45 -36.63 -41.24
N GLN A 718 6.68 -36.91 -40.18
CA GLN A 718 6.07 -38.23 -39.99
C GLN A 718 4.99 -38.52 -41.03
N GLN A 719 4.17 -37.52 -41.39
CA GLN A 719 3.17 -37.65 -42.45
C GLN A 719 3.82 -38.00 -43.80
N ALA A 720 4.93 -37.32 -44.13
CA ALA A 720 5.70 -37.62 -45.34
C ALA A 720 6.27 -39.04 -45.31
N ALA A 721 6.71 -39.53 -44.15
CA ALA A 721 7.18 -40.90 -43.98
C ALA A 721 6.07 -41.94 -44.19
N TRP A 722 4.85 -41.71 -43.68
CA TRP A 722 3.71 -42.57 -43.96
C TRP A 722 3.34 -42.57 -45.44
N ARG A 723 3.37 -41.40 -46.09
CA ARG A 723 3.09 -41.30 -47.53
C ARG A 723 4.12 -42.09 -48.36
N ALA A 724 5.39 -42.07 -47.98
CA ALA A 724 6.44 -42.85 -48.64
C ALA A 724 6.20 -44.37 -48.57
N THR A 725 5.43 -44.85 -47.58
CA THR A 725 5.01 -46.25 -47.45
C THR A 725 3.63 -46.52 -48.07
N GLY A 726 3.07 -45.56 -48.82
CA GLY A 726 1.79 -45.67 -49.51
C GLY A 726 0.57 -45.36 -48.64
N ARG A 727 0.75 -44.80 -47.44
CA ARG A 727 -0.33 -44.44 -46.51
C ARG A 727 -0.52 -42.92 -46.44
N SER A 728 -1.68 -42.41 -46.81
CA SER A 728 -2.02 -41.00 -46.64
C SER A 728 -2.83 -40.83 -45.36
N VAL A 729 -2.16 -40.47 -44.26
CA VAL A 729 -2.79 -40.27 -42.95
C VAL A 729 -2.85 -38.77 -42.66
N PRO A 730 -4.04 -38.14 -42.58
CA PRO A 730 -4.18 -36.76 -42.15
C PRO A 730 -3.72 -36.58 -40.70
N VAL A 731 -3.04 -35.47 -40.40
CA VAL A 731 -2.52 -35.18 -39.06
C VAL A 731 -3.05 -33.85 -38.58
N SER A 732 -3.57 -33.84 -37.36
CA SER A 732 -3.97 -32.63 -36.64
C SER A 732 -2.86 -32.15 -35.70
N VAL A 733 -2.63 -30.84 -35.64
CA VAL A 733 -1.65 -30.22 -34.75
C VAL A 733 -2.27 -29.07 -33.97
N ASN A 734 -2.07 -29.08 -32.65
CA ASN A 734 -2.49 -28.00 -31.76
C ASN A 734 -1.64 -26.74 -31.89
N PHE A 735 -2.30 -25.60 -32.07
CA PHE A 735 -1.69 -24.29 -32.20
C PHE A 735 -2.07 -23.40 -31.02
N SER A 736 -1.05 -22.82 -30.38
CA SER A 736 -1.27 -21.83 -29.33
C SER A 736 -1.78 -20.51 -29.90
N ALA A 737 -2.60 -19.80 -29.12
CA ALA A 737 -3.06 -18.45 -29.45
C ALA A 737 -1.88 -17.51 -29.81
N ARG A 738 -0.77 -17.59 -29.06
CA ARG A 738 0.43 -16.78 -29.32
C ARG A 738 1.08 -17.08 -30.67
N HIS A 739 1.00 -18.32 -31.16
CA HIS A 739 1.53 -18.67 -32.47
C HIS A 739 0.59 -18.29 -33.60
N LEU A 740 -0.73 -18.45 -33.40
CA LEU A 740 -1.75 -18.00 -34.35
C LEU A 740 -1.68 -16.48 -34.60
N MET A 741 -1.35 -15.73 -33.55
CA MET A 741 -1.23 -14.27 -33.59
C MET A 741 0.09 -13.78 -34.22
N ASP A 742 1.07 -14.65 -34.45
CA ASP A 742 2.32 -14.30 -35.14
C ASP A 742 2.05 -13.99 -36.62
N GLU A 743 2.48 -12.83 -37.12
CA GLU A 743 2.27 -12.43 -38.53
C GLU A 743 2.92 -13.41 -39.50
N ALA A 744 3.98 -14.08 -39.06
CA ALA A 744 4.73 -15.08 -39.82
C ALA A 744 4.17 -16.50 -39.67
N CYS A 745 3.01 -16.69 -39.03
CA CYS A 745 2.40 -18.01 -38.80
C CYS A 745 2.10 -18.74 -40.11
N ALA A 746 1.29 -18.13 -40.99
CA ALA A 746 0.94 -18.71 -42.29
C ALA A 746 2.19 -18.97 -43.15
N ASP A 747 3.15 -18.04 -43.18
CA ASP A 747 4.40 -18.19 -43.93
C ASP A 747 5.29 -19.32 -43.36
N HIS A 748 5.19 -19.59 -42.06
CA HIS A 748 5.87 -20.73 -41.46
C HIS A 748 5.23 -22.05 -41.90
N ILE A 749 3.90 -22.15 -41.85
CA ILE A 749 3.16 -23.34 -42.28
C ILE A 749 3.46 -23.65 -43.75
N GLU A 750 3.40 -22.64 -44.62
CA GLU A 750 3.73 -22.79 -46.04
C GLU A 750 5.15 -23.33 -46.25
N ARG A 751 6.14 -22.76 -45.55
CA ARG A 751 7.55 -23.23 -45.64
C ARG A 751 7.71 -24.66 -45.14
N SER A 752 7.06 -25.04 -44.04
CA SER A 752 7.14 -26.40 -43.49
C SER A 752 6.46 -27.42 -44.40
N LEU A 753 5.29 -27.10 -44.95
CA LEU A 753 4.61 -27.94 -45.96
C LEU A 753 5.50 -28.16 -47.19
N ALA A 754 6.11 -27.08 -47.72
CA ALA A 754 7.02 -27.15 -48.85
C ALA A 754 8.29 -27.99 -48.54
N ALA A 755 8.88 -27.81 -47.35
CA ALA A 755 10.09 -28.52 -46.94
C ALA A 755 9.89 -30.04 -46.83
N HIS A 756 8.71 -30.49 -46.37
CA HIS A 756 8.37 -31.90 -46.25
C HIS A 756 7.59 -32.45 -47.46
N GLY A 757 7.24 -31.57 -48.41
CA GLY A 757 6.48 -31.89 -49.61
C GLY A 757 5.10 -32.45 -49.31
N CYS A 758 4.48 -32.09 -48.19
CA CYS A 758 3.18 -32.61 -47.74
C CYS A 758 2.03 -31.98 -48.54
N ASP A 759 0.96 -32.75 -48.74
CA ASP A 759 -0.30 -32.19 -49.24
C ASP A 759 -0.94 -31.35 -48.13
N PRO A 760 -1.19 -30.03 -48.34
CA PRO A 760 -1.81 -29.17 -47.34
C PRO A 760 -3.14 -29.72 -46.79
N ALA A 761 -3.91 -30.45 -47.62
CA ALA A 761 -5.18 -31.03 -47.20
C ALA A 761 -5.04 -32.15 -46.16
N CYS A 762 -3.83 -32.69 -45.98
CA CYS A 762 -3.50 -33.69 -44.96
C CYS A 762 -3.06 -33.06 -43.63
N LEU A 763 -2.99 -31.73 -43.52
CA LEU A 763 -2.73 -31.02 -42.27
C LEU A 763 -4.03 -30.37 -41.78
N GLU A 764 -4.39 -30.63 -40.53
CA GLU A 764 -5.42 -29.88 -39.82
C GLU A 764 -4.77 -29.14 -38.64
N ILE A 765 -5.11 -27.87 -38.46
CA ILE A 765 -4.65 -27.07 -37.33
C ILE A 765 -5.79 -26.93 -36.35
N GLU A 766 -5.53 -27.26 -35.09
CA GLU A 766 -6.48 -27.16 -34.00
C GLU A 766 -6.16 -25.93 -33.16
N ILE A 767 -7.18 -25.11 -32.89
CA ILE A 767 -7.06 -23.89 -32.11
C ILE A 767 -8.14 -23.86 -31.04
N THR A 768 -7.79 -23.44 -29.84
CA THR A 768 -8.77 -23.34 -28.76
C THR A 768 -9.75 -22.20 -29.01
N GLU A 769 -10.95 -22.34 -28.47
CA GLU A 769 -11.98 -21.31 -28.50
C GLU A 769 -11.48 -19.94 -28.00
N SER A 770 -10.71 -19.94 -26.91
CA SER A 770 -10.13 -18.72 -26.31
C SER A 770 -9.14 -18.00 -27.25
N ALA A 771 -8.46 -18.74 -28.13
CA ALA A 771 -7.54 -18.15 -29.11
C ALA A 771 -8.25 -17.25 -30.12
N LEU A 772 -9.53 -17.50 -30.37
CA LEU A 772 -10.36 -16.74 -31.32
C LEU A 772 -10.90 -15.43 -30.72
N ILE A 773 -10.97 -15.33 -29.39
CA ILE A 773 -11.58 -14.20 -28.68
C ILE A 773 -10.57 -13.07 -28.42
N ALA A 774 -9.28 -13.41 -28.25
CA ALA A 774 -8.26 -12.44 -27.85
C ALA A 774 -8.10 -11.28 -28.85
N ASP A 775 -8.19 -11.55 -30.16
CA ASP A 775 -8.20 -10.56 -31.24
C ASP A 775 -8.88 -11.18 -32.48
N PRO A 776 -10.22 -11.09 -32.58
CA PRO A 776 -10.99 -11.82 -33.57
C PRO A 776 -10.67 -11.43 -35.02
N GLU A 777 -10.35 -10.17 -35.28
CA GLU A 777 -10.05 -9.68 -36.63
C GLU A 777 -8.72 -10.23 -37.14
N ARG A 778 -7.68 -10.16 -36.29
CA ARG A 778 -6.36 -10.70 -36.63
C ARG A 778 -6.38 -12.21 -36.75
N ALA A 779 -7.05 -12.91 -35.83
CA ALA A 779 -7.22 -14.36 -35.91
C ALA A 779 -7.92 -14.75 -37.23
N ALA A 780 -9.03 -14.09 -37.59
CA ALA A 780 -9.72 -14.35 -38.85
C ALA A 780 -8.81 -14.13 -40.07
N ALA A 781 -8.04 -13.03 -40.11
CA ALA A 781 -7.13 -12.75 -41.22
C ALA A 781 -6.02 -13.81 -41.37
N THR A 782 -5.44 -14.28 -40.27
CA THR A 782 -4.43 -15.35 -40.30
C THR A 782 -5.06 -16.67 -40.73
N LEU A 783 -6.24 -17.02 -40.22
CA LEU A 783 -6.93 -18.26 -40.56
C LEU A 783 -7.34 -18.32 -42.04
N GLU A 784 -7.73 -17.19 -42.64
CA GLU A 784 -8.00 -17.13 -44.08
C GLU A 784 -6.73 -17.37 -44.91
N ARG A 785 -5.57 -16.83 -44.49
CA ARG A 785 -4.29 -17.13 -45.13
C ARG A 785 -3.94 -18.61 -45.02
N ILE A 786 -4.16 -19.22 -43.85
CA ILE A 786 -3.91 -20.65 -43.63
C ILE A 786 -4.82 -21.50 -44.52
N ARG A 787 -6.12 -21.18 -44.57
CA ARG A 787 -7.08 -21.88 -45.45
C ARG A 787 -6.71 -21.73 -46.93
N ALA A 788 -6.21 -20.58 -47.36
CA ALA A 788 -5.77 -20.36 -48.73
C ALA A 788 -4.60 -21.26 -49.15
N LEU A 789 -3.81 -21.79 -48.19
CA LEU A 789 -2.79 -22.82 -48.45
C LEU A 789 -3.40 -24.21 -48.70
N GLY A 790 -4.68 -24.42 -48.39
CA GLY A 790 -5.35 -25.71 -48.44
C GLY A 790 -5.34 -26.49 -47.12
N VAL A 791 -4.91 -25.86 -46.02
CA VAL A 791 -4.86 -26.46 -44.67
C VAL A 791 -6.24 -26.43 -44.03
N ARG A 792 -6.62 -27.52 -43.36
CA ARG A 792 -7.88 -27.61 -42.60
C ARG A 792 -7.73 -26.94 -41.24
N ILE A 793 -8.84 -26.45 -40.70
CA ILE A 793 -8.86 -25.70 -39.43
C ILE A 793 -9.99 -26.26 -38.56
N ALA A 794 -9.64 -26.64 -37.34
CA ALA A 794 -10.57 -27.11 -36.31
C ALA A 794 -10.57 -26.17 -35.11
N VAL A 795 -11.73 -26.02 -34.47
CA VAL A 795 -11.83 -25.39 -33.15
C VAL A 795 -11.88 -26.47 -32.08
N ASP A 796 -11.04 -26.31 -31.07
CA ASP A 796 -10.85 -27.22 -29.94
C ASP A 796 -11.47 -26.66 -28.65
N ASP A 797 -11.73 -27.56 -27.68
CA ASP A 797 -12.33 -27.29 -26.37
C ASP A 797 -13.70 -26.54 -26.43
N PHE A 798 -14.50 -26.78 -27.46
CA PHE A 798 -15.70 -25.98 -27.71
C PHE A 798 -16.77 -26.13 -26.62
N GLY A 799 -17.26 -25.00 -26.11
CA GLY A 799 -18.32 -24.93 -25.09
C GLY A 799 -17.79 -24.63 -23.68
N THR A 800 -16.48 -24.59 -23.49
CA THR A 800 -15.83 -24.19 -22.22
C THR A 800 -15.56 -22.69 -22.14
N GLY A 801 -15.70 -21.95 -23.25
CA GLY A 801 -15.44 -20.51 -23.38
C GLY A 801 -16.65 -19.64 -23.75
N TYR A 802 -16.40 -18.35 -23.99
CA TYR A 802 -17.41 -17.33 -24.34
C TYR A 802 -17.36 -16.94 -25.84
N SER A 803 -17.45 -17.89 -26.77
CA SER A 803 -17.56 -17.55 -28.18
C SER A 803 -18.96 -17.06 -28.54
N SER A 804 -19.03 -15.86 -29.07
CA SER A 804 -20.24 -15.41 -29.75
C SER A 804 -20.40 -16.18 -31.06
N LEU A 805 -21.54 -16.84 -31.23
CA LEU A 805 -21.96 -17.53 -32.46
C LEU A 805 -21.80 -16.66 -33.73
N ALA A 806 -21.87 -15.33 -33.58
CA ALA A 806 -21.65 -14.40 -34.66
C ALA A 806 -20.20 -14.42 -35.21
N HIS A 807 -19.21 -14.73 -34.37
CA HIS A 807 -17.81 -14.85 -34.77
C HIS A 807 -17.54 -16.18 -35.46
N LEU A 808 -18.02 -17.30 -34.91
CA LEU A 808 -17.86 -18.63 -35.51
C LEU A 808 -18.35 -18.69 -36.96
N ARG A 809 -19.49 -18.06 -37.25
CA ARG A 809 -20.05 -17.99 -38.61
C ARG A 809 -19.12 -17.34 -39.64
N ARG A 810 -18.21 -16.45 -39.22
CA ARG A 810 -17.33 -15.69 -40.11
C ARG A 810 -15.96 -16.36 -40.31
N LEU A 811 -15.66 -17.39 -39.53
CA LEU A 811 -14.34 -18.01 -39.53
C LEU A 811 -14.26 -19.16 -40.56
N PRO A 812 -13.09 -19.35 -41.20
CA PRO A 812 -12.87 -20.39 -42.21
C PRO A 812 -12.68 -21.80 -41.61
N LEU A 813 -13.61 -22.23 -40.76
CA LEU A 813 -13.52 -23.50 -40.01
C LEU A 813 -14.03 -24.68 -40.84
N HIS A 814 -13.53 -25.87 -40.52
CA HIS A 814 -13.96 -27.14 -41.11
C HIS A 814 -14.53 -28.10 -40.08
N THR A 815 -14.04 -28.01 -38.84
CA THR A 815 -14.26 -29.00 -37.80
C THR A 815 -14.49 -28.30 -36.47
N LEU A 816 -15.42 -28.81 -35.67
CA LEU A 816 -15.71 -28.35 -34.32
C LEU A 816 -15.59 -29.54 -33.37
N LYS A 817 -14.64 -29.46 -32.44
CA LYS A 817 -14.35 -30.52 -31.46
C LYS A 817 -15.06 -30.21 -30.14
N ILE A 818 -15.83 -31.18 -29.66
CA ILE A 818 -16.64 -31.10 -28.45
C ILE A 818 -15.80 -31.56 -27.27
N ASP A 819 -15.65 -30.69 -26.27
CA ASP A 819 -14.79 -30.90 -25.12
C ASP A 819 -15.14 -32.15 -24.31
N VAL A 820 -14.11 -32.85 -23.83
CA VAL A 820 -14.21 -34.08 -23.02
C VAL A 820 -15.06 -33.90 -21.75
N SER A 821 -15.09 -32.71 -21.15
CA SER A 821 -15.87 -32.47 -19.93
C SER A 821 -17.38 -32.63 -20.15
N PHE A 822 -17.88 -32.36 -21.36
CA PHE A 822 -19.28 -32.61 -21.70
C PHE A 822 -19.52 -34.06 -22.11
N VAL A 823 -18.63 -34.61 -22.96
CA VAL A 823 -18.76 -35.99 -23.49
C VAL A 823 -18.67 -37.03 -22.37
N SER A 824 -17.74 -36.86 -21.42
CA SER A 824 -17.55 -37.80 -20.30
C SER A 824 -18.75 -37.86 -19.34
N HIS A 825 -19.52 -36.77 -19.22
CA HIS A 825 -20.66 -36.68 -18.29
C HIS A 825 -22.04 -36.84 -18.96
N MET A 826 -22.12 -36.85 -20.30
CA MET A 826 -23.39 -36.77 -21.03
C MET A 826 -24.38 -37.92 -20.75
N LEU A 827 -23.90 -39.08 -20.31
CA LEU A 827 -24.77 -40.21 -19.93
C LEU A 827 -25.40 -40.02 -18.55
N ALA A 828 -24.75 -39.29 -17.65
CA ALA A 828 -25.20 -39.04 -16.28
C ALA A 828 -25.91 -37.69 -16.13
N SER A 829 -25.62 -36.73 -17.00
CA SER A 829 -26.10 -35.35 -16.94
C SER A 829 -26.94 -34.99 -18.16
N ALA A 830 -28.23 -34.70 -17.92
CA ALA A 830 -29.13 -34.26 -19.00
C ALA A 830 -28.71 -32.90 -19.57
N ALA A 831 -28.06 -32.05 -18.77
CA ALA A 831 -27.54 -30.75 -19.22
C ALA A 831 -26.38 -30.94 -20.19
N ASP A 832 -25.38 -31.77 -19.83
CA ASP A 832 -24.22 -32.02 -20.70
C ASP A 832 -24.64 -32.73 -21.97
N ARG A 833 -25.60 -33.67 -21.89
CA ARG A 833 -26.22 -34.30 -23.05
C ARG A 833 -26.85 -33.29 -24.00
N ALA A 834 -27.55 -32.28 -23.46
CA ALA A 834 -28.17 -31.23 -24.25
C ALA A 834 -27.12 -30.32 -24.91
N ILE A 835 -26.01 -30.04 -24.22
CA ILE A 835 -24.88 -29.28 -24.77
C ILE A 835 -24.26 -30.06 -25.94
N VAL A 836 -23.89 -31.33 -25.76
CA VAL A 836 -23.33 -32.18 -26.83
C VAL A 836 -24.25 -32.21 -28.05
N ALA A 837 -25.54 -32.50 -27.85
CA ALA A 837 -26.50 -32.56 -28.96
C ALA A 837 -26.68 -31.19 -29.67
N SER A 838 -26.71 -30.10 -28.91
CA SER A 838 -26.82 -28.75 -29.48
C SER A 838 -25.58 -28.36 -30.27
N THR A 839 -24.40 -28.75 -29.79
CA THR A 839 -23.12 -28.49 -30.47
C THR A 839 -23.00 -29.28 -31.77
N ILE A 840 -23.44 -30.55 -31.81
CA ILE A 840 -23.50 -31.34 -33.04
C ILE A 840 -24.40 -30.66 -34.07
N HIS A 841 -25.62 -30.27 -33.68
CA HIS A 841 -26.53 -29.55 -34.58
C HIS A 841 -25.95 -28.21 -35.05
N LEU A 842 -25.32 -27.45 -34.16
CA LEU A 842 -24.68 -26.19 -34.51
C LEU A 842 -23.56 -26.38 -35.55
N ALA A 843 -22.71 -27.39 -35.38
CA ALA A 843 -21.66 -27.70 -36.33
C ALA A 843 -22.26 -27.99 -37.71
N HIS A 844 -23.28 -28.84 -37.79
CA HIS A 844 -23.96 -29.17 -39.04
C HIS A 844 -24.65 -27.97 -39.69
N ASP A 845 -25.34 -27.14 -38.92
CA ASP A 845 -26.00 -25.92 -39.41
C ASP A 845 -25.03 -24.90 -39.99
N LEU A 846 -23.78 -24.89 -39.50
CA LEU A 846 -22.70 -24.04 -40.01
C LEU A 846 -21.87 -24.74 -41.11
N GLY A 847 -22.14 -26.01 -41.41
CA GLY A 847 -21.43 -26.80 -42.41
C GLY A 847 -20.07 -27.35 -41.95
N PHE A 848 -19.86 -27.48 -40.64
CA PHE A 848 -18.67 -28.07 -40.02
C PHE A 848 -18.92 -29.53 -39.65
N ALA A 849 -17.85 -30.32 -39.60
CA ALA A 849 -17.88 -31.67 -39.01
C ALA A 849 -17.81 -31.58 -37.47
N ALA A 850 -18.62 -32.37 -36.78
CA ALA A 850 -18.59 -32.49 -35.33
C ALA A 850 -17.69 -33.66 -34.89
N VAL A 851 -16.69 -33.37 -34.04
CA VAL A 851 -15.80 -34.37 -33.44
C VAL A 851 -16.08 -34.44 -31.94
N ALA A 852 -16.36 -35.61 -31.39
CA ALA A 852 -16.49 -35.80 -29.93
C ALA A 852 -15.20 -36.35 -29.31
N GLU A 853 -14.72 -35.70 -28.26
CA GLU A 853 -13.49 -36.08 -27.55
C GLU A 853 -13.74 -36.85 -26.26
N GLY A 854 -12.73 -37.62 -25.84
CA GLY A 854 -12.76 -38.33 -24.56
C GLY A 854 -13.76 -39.47 -24.49
N ILE A 855 -13.98 -40.18 -25.61
CA ILE A 855 -14.81 -41.40 -25.63
C ILE A 855 -14.07 -42.52 -24.89
N GLU A 856 -14.49 -42.81 -23.66
CA GLU A 856 -13.87 -43.83 -22.79
C GLU A 856 -14.58 -45.20 -22.83
N ASP A 857 -15.83 -45.25 -23.31
CA ASP A 857 -16.62 -46.48 -23.34
C ASP A 857 -17.56 -46.59 -24.55
N GLY A 858 -18.07 -47.80 -24.78
CA GLY A 858 -18.93 -48.10 -25.92
C GLY A 858 -20.37 -47.56 -25.80
N ALA A 859 -20.86 -47.28 -24.59
CA ALA A 859 -22.18 -46.69 -24.40
C ALA A 859 -22.16 -45.21 -24.79
N THR A 860 -21.08 -44.49 -24.44
CA THR A 860 -20.83 -43.11 -24.86
C THR A 860 -20.73 -43.03 -26.39
N LEU A 861 -20.00 -43.95 -27.03
CA LEU A 861 -19.92 -44.03 -28.49
C LEU A 861 -21.29 -44.27 -29.15
N ALA A 862 -22.09 -45.19 -28.62
CA ALA A 862 -23.42 -45.49 -29.16
C ALA A 862 -24.36 -44.28 -29.05
N ALA A 863 -24.33 -43.57 -27.92
CA ALA A 863 -25.13 -42.37 -27.73
C ALA A 863 -24.72 -41.23 -28.67
N LEU A 864 -23.41 -41.05 -28.95
CA LEU A 864 -22.93 -40.08 -29.94
C LEU A 864 -23.35 -40.45 -31.36
N ALA A 865 -23.36 -41.74 -31.70
CA ALA A 865 -23.85 -42.23 -32.98
C ALA A 865 -25.36 -41.95 -33.17
N GLU A 866 -26.17 -42.14 -32.12
CA GLU A 866 -27.60 -41.79 -32.15
C GLU A 866 -27.84 -40.29 -32.32
N MET A 867 -26.95 -39.44 -31.80
CA MET A 867 -27.00 -37.98 -31.96
C MET A 867 -26.50 -37.51 -33.32
N GLY A 868 -25.97 -38.39 -34.16
CA GLY A 868 -25.46 -38.06 -35.49
C GLY A 868 -24.07 -37.40 -35.48
N CYS A 869 -23.25 -37.61 -34.47
CA CYS A 869 -21.87 -37.11 -34.45
C CYS A 869 -21.03 -37.77 -35.57
N ASP A 870 -20.17 -37.00 -36.25
CA ASP A 870 -19.46 -37.46 -37.44
C ASP A 870 -18.22 -38.30 -37.08
N GLU A 871 -17.39 -37.77 -36.18
CA GLU A 871 -16.09 -38.32 -35.83
C GLU A 871 -15.91 -38.42 -34.31
N GLY A 872 -15.12 -39.40 -33.86
CA GLY A 872 -14.87 -39.65 -32.44
C GLY A 872 -13.39 -39.87 -32.14
N GLN A 873 -12.98 -39.43 -30.95
CA GLN A 873 -11.64 -39.63 -30.41
C GLN A 873 -11.73 -39.96 -28.91
N GLY A 874 -10.90 -40.90 -28.44
CA GLY A 874 -10.87 -41.29 -27.03
C GLY A 874 -10.20 -42.63 -26.80
N PHE A 875 -9.98 -42.98 -25.53
CA PHE A 875 -9.25 -44.21 -25.17
C PHE A 875 -9.98 -45.50 -25.56
N HIS A 876 -11.32 -45.46 -25.69
CA HIS A 876 -12.08 -46.59 -26.23
C HIS A 876 -11.73 -46.90 -27.68
N LEU A 877 -11.41 -45.87 -28.47
CA LEU A 877 -11.13 -45.94 -29.90
C LEU A 877 -9.63 -46.17 -30.18
N GLY A 878 -8.78 -45.55 -29.36
CA GLY A 878 -7.36 -45.77 -29.34
C GLY A 878 -6.64 -44.79 -28.42
N GLU A 879 -5.69 -45.28 -27.65
CA GLU A 879 -4.78 -44.42 -26.88
C GLU A 879 -3.79 -43.69 -27.81
N PRO A 880 -3.17 -42.58 -27.36
CA PRO A 880 -2.06 -41.97 -28.07
C PRO A 880 -0.88 -42.95 -28.26
N MET A 881 -0.51 -43.21 -29.51
CA MET A 881 0.43 -44.27 -29.89
C MET A 881 1.71 -43.73 -30.53
N THR A 882 2.82 -44.48 -30.44
CA THR A 882 4.00 -44.20 -31.28
C THR A 882 3.70 -44.47 -32.76
N PRO A 883 4.46 -43.91 -33.73
CA PRO A 883 4.26 -44.21 -35.15
C PRO A 883 4.18 -45.70 -35.47
N ALA A 884 5.09 -46.50 -34.92
CA ALA A 884 5.10 -47.96 -35.13
C ALA A 884 3.88 -48.66 -34.50
N ALA A 885 3.39 -48.18 -33.35
CA ALA A 885 2.19 -48.73 -32.73
C ALA A 885 0.93 -48.36 -33.53
N LEU A 886 0.85 -47.13 -34.04
CA LEU A 886 -0.22 -46.70 -34.94
C LEU A 886 -0.23 -47.52 -36.24
N GLU A 887 0.94 -47.79 -36.83
CA GLU A 887 1.04 -48.61 -38.04
C GLU A 887 0.48 -50.03 -37.86
N ASN A 888 0.71 -50.61 -36.68
CA ASN A 888 0.14 -51.90 -36.27
C ASN A 888 -1.35 -51.80 -35.99
N TRP A 889 -1.82 -50.71 -35.38
CA TRP A 889 -3.23 -50.44 -35.16
C TRP A 889 -3.97 -50.32 -36.50
N LEU A 890 -3.40 -49.61 -37.48
CA LEU A 890 -3.94 -49.48 -38.83
C LEU A 890 -4.00 -50.84 -39.55
N ALA A 891 -2.98 -51.69 -39.41
CA ALA A 891 -3.00 -53.02 -40.01
C ALA A 891 -4.10 -53.93 -39.43
N LYS A 892 -4.54 -53.69 -38.19
CA LYS A 892 -5.60 -54.48 -37.53
C LYS A 892 -7.01 -53.95 -37.79
N ASN A 893 -7.14 -52.63 -38.02
CA ASN A 893 -8.43 -51.95 -38.12
C ASN A 893 -8.74 -51.42 -39.54
N GLY A 894 -7.77 -51.39 -40.46
CA GLY A 894 -7.93 -50.88 -41.82
C GLY A 894 -8.47 -51.87 -42.86
N ASP A 895 -8.77 -53.11 -42.46
CA ASP A 895 -9.38 -54.17 -43.29
C ASP A 895 -10.87 -54.40 -42.94
N ARG A 896 -11.54 -53.42 -42.28
CA ARG A 896 -12.96 -53.48 -41.90
C ARG A 896 -13.85 -52.66 -42.80
#